data_AF-A0AAD8XUU3-F1
#
_entry.id   AF-A0AAD8XUU3-F1
#
_cell.length_a   1.000
_cell.length_b   1.000
_cell.length_c   1.000
_cell.angle_alpha   90.00
_cell.angle_beta   90.00
_cell.angle_gamma   90.00
#
_symmetry.space_group_name_H-M   'P 1'
#
loop_
_entity.id
_entity.type
_entity.pdbx_description
1 polymer ?
#
loop_
_entity_poly.entity_id
_entity_poly.type
_entity_poly.pdbx_seq_one_letter_code
_entity_poly.pdbx_strand_id
1 'polypeptide(L)'
;MTDGCVDRDFATASPWGDVNAFNAFVEQSKAEQNALLVRIENLEAAQNEGDAWEENGSAPLSSAIGDIDDSKEGGGSSENLQRNKSIIRRKKECPWKYKKFPFPESTYTLLITERVLSMPFVVGMITVAGSLMCLSITLMNELDNREDGNKYGLPAGVPKAVRIAQFLGIIIDDVLEIFFDVLALQFVENIDDVVFALCKRGFFGRKLRQASNKEHAFDPPGRNTHRFSLWMTRFIRLVYCMNAALMLSGISILMVDQDAGKYRCKSKSIAFGDEVWEEAWVKLGPCNIDSDCGDGQQCLESVESDCGDGQQCQKSYCYEQRLLIYSHFNGIYVESTGDTHDGRPRYVEHNKEDGSPFLETVPAEIIYCEKLEAWVFRHKNIRTSLDELEENECSWLLKSPQTESFDLIELGQSFWSVWLGQVEREYPIFVGCNDCYGNAGCNHHGKCNSEEQRCECYDTHFGIHCEFERPCEVIRSEKDPNTTLHLLHDDADDWVHFVEVYGRPKYISEDMSGIPHGLMRLAEPDTDDKYYGVTYNGTTLTEAETLTPHRHYEDKFFEDDDFFEIHLDKPKFKELLTNYTFVLKYTGRRWYGQIKPPGVTASGFKEAEFHGFWSRTFSGVGVDDNSTVIISGPTAAGSPVGIDFYEMRRRNKAFENGIYDYDYSPFGVLIPLTGYEGSGYFHCNKDDHYHSH
;
A
#
# COMPACT_ATOMS: atom_id res chain seq x y z
N MET A 1 39.31 -42.03 9.69
CA MET A 1 38.05 -42.64 10.18
C MET A 1 37.00 -41.55 10.09
N THR A 2 36.20 -41.68 9.05
CA THR A 2 35.05 -40.85 8.71
C THR A 2 33.89 -41.17 9.64
N ASP A 3 33.22 -40.15 10.15
CA ASP A 3 31.80 -40.04 10.55
C ASP A 3 31.68 -38.63 11.16
N GLY A 4 30.82 -37.70 10.77
CA GLY A 4 29.57 -37.78 10.02
C GLY A 4 28.59 -36.79 10.68
N CYS A 5 28.84 -35.49 10.57
CA CYS A 5 27.90 -34.44 11.00
C CYS A 5 27.23 -33.87 9.76
N VAL A 6 25.91 -34.05 9.72
CA VAL A 6 25.01 -33.58 8.68
C VAL A 6 24.66 -32.13 9.01
N ASP A 7 25.19 -31.19 8.24
CA ASP A 7 24.70 -29.82 8.20
C ASP A 7 23.31 -29.80 7.57
N ARG A 8 22.34 -29.26 8.31
CA ARG A 8 21.02 -28.89 7.79
C ARG A 8 21.06 -27.39 7.51
N ASP A 9 21.41 -27.04 6.28
CA ASP A 9 21.20 -25.70 5.74
C ASP A 9 19.69 -25.45 5.57
N PHE A 10 19.12 -24.65 6.46
CA PHE A 10 17.83 -23.99 6.23
C PHE A 10 18.11 -22.64 5.57
N ALA A 11 18.40 -22.68 4.27
CA ALA A 11 18.34 -21.49 3.43
C ALA A 11 16.88 -21.28 2.98
N THR A 12 16.18 -20.35 3.62
CA THR A 12 14.93 -19.79 3.12
C THR A 12 15.22 -18.87 1.94
N ALA A 13 15.48 -19.46 0.77
CA ALA A 13 15.51 -18.72 -0.48
C ALA A 13 14.09 -18.24 -0.81
N SER A 14 13.89 -16.92 -0.80
CA SER A 14 12.70 -16.28 -1.35
C SER A 14 12.57 -16.62 -2.85
N PRO A 15 11.41 -17.09 -3.35
CA PRO A 15 11.23 -17.50 -4.75
C PRO A 15 11.31 -16.36 -5.78
N TRP A 16 11.48 -15.11 -5.34
CA TRP A 16 11.29 -13.92 -6.17
C TRP A 16 12.58 -13.25 -6.68
N GLY A 17 13.75 -13.83 -6.39
CA GLY A 17 15.04 -13.21 -6.70
C GLY A 17 15.55 -13.37 -8.14
N ASP A 18 14.96 -14.25 -8.96
CA ASP A 18 15.46 -14.49 -10.33
C ASP A 18 14.66 -13.69 -11.37
N VAL A 19 15.12 -12.47 -11.62
CA VAL A 19 14.59 -11.56 -12.66
C VAL A 19 14.55 -12.23 -14.04
N ASN A 20 15.43 -13.20 -14.32
CA ASN A 20 15.42 -13.91 -15.59
C ASN A 20 14.26 -14.91 -15.69
N ALA A 21 13.88 -15.55 -14.58
CA ALA A 21 12.72 -16.44 -14.54
C ALA A 21 11.41 -15.68 -14.74
N PHE A 22 11.29 -14.47 -14.17
CA PHE A 22 10.14 -13.60 -14.38
C PHE A 22 10.04 -13.14 -15.84
N ASN A 23 11.16 -12.70 -16.43
CA ASN A 23 11.18 -12.30 -17.85
C ASN A 23 10.84 -13.46 -18.79
N ALA A 24 11.29 -14.69 -18.49
CA ALA A 24 10.93 -15.88 -19.25
C ALA A 24 9.42 -16.19 -19.16
N PHE A 25 8.81 -16.01 -17.99
CA PHE A 25 7.36 -16.15 -17.81
C PHE A 25 6.56 -15.11 -18.59
N VAL A 26 6.99 -13.85 -18.58
CA VAL A 26 6.34 -12.76 -19.34
C VAL A 26 6.39 -13.03 -20.86
N GLU A 27 7.53 -13.48 -21.38
CA GLU A 27 7.66 -13.83 -22.80
C GLU A 27 6.84 -15.07 -23.20
N GLN A 28 6.74 -16.06 -22.31
CA GLN A 28 5.85 -17.20 -22.51
C GLN A 28 4.38 -16.77 -22.56
N SER A 29 3.96 -15.89 -21.65
CA SER A 29 2.58 -15.37 -21.60
C SER A 29 2.22 -14.59 -22.88
N LYS A 30 3.13 -13.74 -23.39
CA LYS A 30 2.93 -13.03 -24.67
C LYS A 30 2.80 -13.99 -25.85
N ALA A 31 3.60 -15.08 -25.88
CA ALA A 31 3.52 -16.07 -26.93
C ALA A 31 2.17 -16.81 -26.94
N GLU A 32 1.64 -17.14 -25.76
CA GLU A 32 0.34 -17.79 -25.60
C GLU A 32 -0.82 -16.85 -26.00
N GLN A 33 -0.77 -15.57 -25.61
CA GLN A 33 -1.76 -14.57 -26.03
C GLN A 33 -1.79 -14.39 -27.54
N ASN A 34 -0.62 -14.28 -28.19
CA ASN A 34 -0.53 -14.17 -29.65
C ASN A 34 -1.07 -15.42 -30.36
N ALA A 35 -0.81 -16.61 -29.84
CA ALA A 35 -1.35 -17.86 -30.39
C ALA A 35 -2.89 -17.91 -30.30
N LEU A 36 -3.46 -17.36 -29.23
CA LEU A 36 -4.90 -17.31 -29.01
C LEU A 36 -5.58 -16.31 -29.96
N LEU A 37 -4.95 -15.15 -30.19
CA LEU A 37 -5.41 -14.12 -31.12
C LEU A 37 -5.47 -14.63 -32.57
N VAL A 38 -4.42 -15.34 -33.01
CA VAL A 38 -4.40 -16.03 -34.32
C VAL A 38 -5.52 -17.07 -34.43
N ARG A 39 -5.87 -17.74 -33.34
CA ARG A 39 -6.95 -18.75 -33.34
C ARG A 39 -8.33 -18.10 -33.49
N ILE A 40 -8.52 -16.93 -32.89
CA ILE A 40 -9.76 -16.13 -33.04
C ILE A 40 -9.89 -15.61 -34.48
N GLU A 41 -8.83 -15.03 -35.05
CA GLU A 41 -8.86 -14.55 -36.44
C GLU A 41 -9.19 -15.66 -37.45
N ASN A 42 -8.67 -16.88 -37.22
CA ASN A 42 -8.99 -18.04 -38.05
C ASN A 42 -10.45 -18.51 -37.90
N LEU A 43 -11.05 -18.36 -36.72
CA LEU A 43 -12.46 -18.68 -36.48
C LEU A 43 -13.38 -17.65 -37.15
N GLU A 44 -13.04 -16.36 -37.07
CA GLU A 44 -13.78 -15.30 -37.77
C GLU A 44 -13.69 -15.45 -39.29
N ALA A 45 -12.53 -15.81 -39.83
CA ALA A 45 -12.37 -16.10 -41.26
C ALA A 45 -13.24 -17.30 -41.70
N ALA A 46 -13.27 -18.38 -40.90
CA ALA A 46 -14.09 -19.56 -41.18
C ALA A 46 -15.60 -19.27 -41.10
N GLN A 47 -16.02 -18.38 -40.19
CA GLN A 47 -17.42 -17.99 -40.05
C GLN A 47 -17.89 -17.12 -41.24
N ASN A 48 -17.03 -16.20 -41.70
CA ASN A 48 -17.32 -15.38 -42.88
C ASN A 48 -17.41 -16.18 -44.19
N GLU A 49 -16.70 -17.31 -44.31
CA GLU A 49 -16.86 -18.23 -45.44
C GLU A 49 -18.16 -19.05 -45.37
N GLY A 50 -18.69 -19.32 -44.18
CA GLY A 50 -19.96 -20.04 -43.99
C GLY A 50 -21.19 -19.24 -44.46
N ASP A 51 -21.19 -17.93 -44.20
CA ASP A 51 -22.30 -17.04 -44.55
C ASP A 51 -22.40 -16.76 -46.07
N ALA A 52 -21.29 -16.96 -46.82
CA ALA A 52 -21.26 -16.79 -48.27
C ALA A 52 -21.98 -17.90 -49.06
N TRP A 53 -22.33 -19.03 -48.43
CA TRP A 53 -23.01 -20.16 -49.09
C TRP A 53 -24.54 -20.11 -49.03
N GLU A 54 -25.15 -19.31 -48.14
CA GLU A 54 -26.61 -19.25 -48.04
C GLU A 54 -27.30 -18.20 -48.94
N GLU A 55 -26.55 -17.26 -49.53
CA GLU A 55 -27.17 -16.18 -50.35
C GLU A 55 -27.39 -16.49 -51.84
N ASN A 56 -26.94 -17.63 -52.38
CA ASN A 56 -27.04 -17.96 -53.82
C ASN A 56 -28.03 -19.08 -54.18
N GLY A 57 -29.09 -19.28 -53.38
CA GLY A 57 -29.98 -20.43 -53.50
C GLY A 57 -31.48 -20.15 -53.68
N SER A 58 -31.92 -19.22 -54.53
CA SER A 58 -33.32 -19.27 -55.04
C SER A 58 -33.56 -18.41 -56.29
N ALA A 59 -33.63 -19.08 -57.45
CA ALA A 59 -34.14 -18.50 -58.69
C ALA A 59 -35.69 -18.57 -58.74
N PRO A 60 -36.39 -17.51 -59.21
CA PRO A 60 -37.83 -17.55 -59.43
C PRO A 60 -38.17 -18.05 -60.84
N LEU A 61 -39.06 -19.04 -60.93
CA LEU A 61 -39.64 -19.51 -62.18
C LEU A 61 -40.97 -18.80 -62.44
N SER A 62 -40.98 -17.78 -63.31
CA SER A 62 -42.19 -17.37 -64.03
C SER A 62 -41.92 -16.44 -65.22
N SER A 63 -42.54 -16.81 -66.36
CA SER A 63 -42.98 -16.00 -67.51
C SER A 63 -42.03 -15.75 -68.70
N ALA A 64 -42.38 -16.35 -69.85
CA ALA A 64 -42.35 -15.78 -71.21
C ALA A 64 -43.22 -16.72 -72.09
N ILE A 65 -44.42 -16.32 -72.52
CA ILE A 65 -44.72 -15.67 -73.81
C ILE A 65 -44.28 -16.53 -75.01
N GLY A 66 -45.28 -17.00 -75.76
CA GLY A 66 -45.14 -17.60 -77.08
C GLY A 66 -46.52 -17.82 -77.70
N ASP A 67 -46.87 -16.96 -78.64
CA ASP A 67 -48.03 -17.01 -79.54
C ASP A 67 -48.15 -18.34 -80.31
N ILE A 68 -49.37 -18.70 -80.73
CA ILE A 68 -49.74 -19.18 -82.09
C ILE A 68 -51.27 -19.41 -82.17
N ASP A 69 -51.82 -18.99 -83.32
CA ASP A 69 -53.16 -19.14 -83.89
C ASP A 69 -53.92 -20.45 -83.59
N ASP A 70 -55.26 -20.43 -83.50
CA ASP A 70 -56.16 -20.46 -84.66
C ASP A 70 -57.63 -20.78 -84.26
N SER A 71 -58.56 -20.07 -84.91
CA SER A 71 -59.96 -20.42 -85.26
C SER A 71 -60.88 -21.25 -84.32
N LYS A 72 -62.03 -20.69 -83.91
CA LYS A 72 -63.39 -21.00 -84.43
C LYS A 72 -64.55 -20.51 -83.55
N GLU A 73 -65.57 -20.08 -84.28
CA GLU A 73 -66.95 -19.70 -83.97
C GLU A 73 -67.68 -20.53 -82.89
N GLY A 74 -68.65 -19.88 -82.22
CA GLY A 74 -69.83 -20.59 -81.69
C GLY A 74 -70.57 -19.96 -80.51
N GLY A 75 -71.47 -19.02 -80.82
CA GLY A 75 -72.84 -18.84 -80.29
C GLY A 75 -73.24 -19.15 -78.83
N GLY A 76 -74.06 -18.22 -78.28
CA GLY A 76 -75.11 -18.50 -77.28
C GLY A 76 -74.96 -17.69 -75.99
N SER A 77 -75.85 -16.72 -75.71
CA SER A 77 -77.09 -16.91 -74.90
C SER A 77 -76.75 -17.21 -73.43
N SER A 78 -77.28 -16.59 -72.39
CA SER A 78 -78.40 -15.68 -72.17
C SER A 78 -78.33 -15.30 -70.68
N GLU A 79 -78.79 -14.10 -70.36
CA GLU A 79 -79.62 -13.79 -69.19
C GLU A 79 -79.12 -13.86 -67.72
N ASN A 80 -79.60 -12.81 -67.04
CA ASN A 80 -80.11 -12.77 -65.66
C ASN A 80 -79.08 -12.61 -64.52
N LEU A 81 -79.36 -11.84 -63.47
CA LEU A 81 -80.40 -10.86 -63.15
C LEU A 81 -80.02 -10.36 -61.75
N GLN A 82 -79.94 -9.04 -61.58
CA GLN A 82 -80.25 -8.26 -60.38
C GLN A 82 -79.63 -8.55 -58.98
N ARG A 83 -79.48 -7.40 -58.29
CA ARG A 83 -79.61 -7.17 -56.82
C ARG A 83 -78.41 -7.64 -56.00
N ASN A 84 -77.66 -6.77 -55.33
CA ASN A 84 -78.19 -5.90 -54.28
C ASN A 84 -77.13 -4.87 -53.83
N LYS A 85 -77.62 -3.67 -53.53
CA LYS A 85 -76.91 -2.62 -52.78
C LYS A 85 -76.68 -3.07 -51.35
N SER A 86 -75.46 -2.95 -50.84
CA SER A 86 -75.23 -2.38 -49.50
C SER A 86 -73.79 -1.88 -49.36
N ILE A 87 -73.70 -0.75 -48.68
CA ILE A 87 -72.52 0.10 -48.51
C ILE A 87 -71.48 -0.63 -47.66
N ILE A 88 -70.38 -1.04 -48.28
CA ILE A 88 -69.21 -1.61 -47.61
C ILE A 88 -68.37 -0.45 -47.08
N ARG A 89 -68.51 -0.13 -45.79
CA ARG A 89 -67.45 0.54 -45.02
C ARG A 89 -66.27 -0.44 -44.94
N ARG A 90 -65.31 -0.30 -45.85
CA ARG A 90 -64.01 -0.96 -45.78
C ARG A 90 -63.28 -0.47 -44.52
N LYS A 91 -63.40 -1.20 -43.41
CA LYS A 91 -62.35 -1.20 -42.39
C LYS A 91 -61.11 -1.80 -43.06
N LYS A 92 -60.08 -0.99 -43.26
CA LYS A 92 -58.72 -1.49 -43.53
C LYS A 92 -58.30 -2.28 -42.29
N GLU A 93 -58.49 -3.59 -42.34
CA GLU A 93 -57.80 -4.50 -41.43
C GLU A 93 -56.34 -4.52 -41.90
N CYS A 94 -55.45 -3.89 -41.12
CA CYS A 94 -54.01 -4.00 -41.35
C CYS A 94 -53.58 -5.43 -41.00
N PRO A 95 -53.02 -6.20 -41.95
CA PRO A 95 -52.58 -7.57 -41.71
C PRO A 95 -51.19 -7.55 -41.06
N TRP A 96 -51.09 -7.11 -39.81
CA TRP A 96 -49.92 -7.42 -39.00
C TRP A 96 -50.02 -8.89 -38.58
N LYS A 97 -49.59 -9.80 -39.44
CA LYS A 97 -49.28 -11.18 -39.05
C LYS A 97 -48.04 -11.10 -38.16
N TYR A 98 -48.24 -11.06 -36.84
CA TYR A 98 -47.14 -11.25 -35.90
C TYR A 98 -46.49 -12.60 -36.20
N LYS A 99 -45.19 -12.59 -36.55
CA LYS A 99 -44.40 -13.82 -36.61
C LYS A 99 -44.44 -14.43 -35.21
N LYS A 100 -44.78 -15.72 -35.12
CA LYS A 100 -44.70 -16.47 -33.87
C LYS A 100 -43.25 -16.50 -33.43
N PHE A 101 -42.95 -15.88 -32.29
CA PHE A 101 -41.65 -16.00 -31.66
C PHE A 101 -41.69 -17.22 -30.73
N PRO A 102 -40.93 -18.29 -31.04
CA PRO A 102 -40.79 -19.41 -30.12
C PRO A 102 -40.03 -18.95 -28.88
N PHE A 103 -40.53 -19.29 -27.70
CA PHE A 103 -39.77 -19.08 -26.46
C PHE A 103 -38.64 -20.11 -26.34
N PRO A 104 -37.51 -19.77 -25.67
CA PRO A 104 -36.47 -20.73 -25.36
C PRO A 104 -37.01 -21.87 -24.47
N GLU A 105 -36.46 -23.08 -24.62
CA GLU A 105 -36.86 -24.26 -23.84
C GLU A 105 -36.27 -24.19 -22.41
N SER A 106 -36.89 -23.41 -21.55
CA SER A 106 -36.41 -23.10 -20.19
C SER A 106 -37.56 -23.17 -19.17
N THR A 107 -37.30 -23.43 -17.88
CA THR A 107 -38.38 -23.36 -16.86
C THR A 107 -38.91 -21.94 -16.66
N TYR A 108 -38.17 -20.89 -17.05
CA TYR A 108 -38.70 -19.53 -17.16
C TYR A 108 -39.87 -19.45 -18.15
N THR A 109 -39.83 -20.24 -19.23
CA THR A 109 -40.94 -20.34 -20.20
C THR A 109 -42.19 -20.95 -19.56
N LEU A 110 -42.04 -21.93 -18.66
CA LEU A 110 -43.18 -22.48 -17.89
C LEU A 110 -43.76 -21.43 -16.94
N LEU A 111 -42.91 -20.62 -16.31
CA LEU A 111 -43.29 -19.51 -15.44
C LEU A 111 -44.12 -18.44 -16.17
N ILE A 112 -43.78 -18.16 -17.43
CA ILE A 112 -44.42 -17.13 -18.24
C ILE A 112 -45.71 -17.64 -18.92
N THR A 113 -45.72 -18.90 -19.36
CA THR A 113 -46.76 -19.41 -20.26
C THR A 113 -47.84 -20.26 -19.59
N GLU A 114 -47.55 -20.89 -18.45
CA GLU A 114 -48.49 -21.78 -17.77
C GLU A 114 -49.36 -21.04 -16.73
N ARG A 115 -50.51 -21.63 -16.38
CA ARG A 115 -51.44 -21.01 -15.43
C ARG A 115 -50.81 -20.91 -14.04
N VAL A 116 -51.06 -19.82 -13.34
CA VAL A 116 -50.59 -19.63 -11.96
C VAL A 116 -51.20 -20.69 -11.04
N LEU A 117 -50.36 -21.27 -10.18
CA LEU A 117 -50.63 -22.47 -9.35
C LEU A 117 -50.78 -23.79 -10.12
N SER A 118 -50.55 -23.81 -11.44
CA SER A 118 -50.39 -25.08 -12.13
C SER A 118 -49.08 -25.75 -11.71
N MET A 119 -49.03 -27.08 -11.76
CA MET A 119 -47.82 -27.84 -11.40
C MET A 119 -46.57 -27.35 -12.18
N PRO A 120 -46.64 -27.10 -13.51
CA PRO A 120 -45.50 -26.53 -14.25
C PRO A 120 -45.06 -25.14 -13.76
N PHE A 121 -46.01 -24.27 -13.40
CA PHE A 121 -45.72 -22.95 -12.85
C PHE A 121 -45.02 -23.05 -11.48
N VAL A 122 -45.47 -23.97 -10.61
CA VAL A 122 -44.84 -24.22 -9.31
C VAL A 122 -43.41 -24.75 -9.48
N VAL A 123 -43.17 -25.62 -10.46
CA VAL A 123 -41.82 -26.09 -10.77
C VAL A 123 -40.92 -24.95 -11.25
N GLY A 124 -41.39 -24.10 -12.16
CA GLY A 124 -40.63 -22.90 -12.56
C GLY A 124 -40.32 -21.97 -11.39
N MET A 125 -41.29 -21.74 -10.50
CA MET A 125 -41.06 -20.94 -9.27
C MET A 125 -40.00 -21.56 -8.35
N ILE A 126 -39.99 -22.89 -8.18
CA ILE A 126 -38.98 -23.59 -7.38
C ILE A 126 -37.59 -23.47 -8.02
N THR A 127 -37.49 -23.61 -9.35
CA THR A 127 -36.22 -23.45 -10.07
C THR A 127 -35.68 -22.02 -9.94
N VAL A 128 -36.55 -21.00 -10.04
CA VAL A 128 -36.16 -19.60 -9.82
C VAL A 128 -35.76 -19.33 -8.36
N ALA A 129 -36.49 -19.88 -7.40
CA ALA A 129 -36.11 -19.74 -5.99
C ALA A 129 -34.78 -20.43 -5.69
N GLY A 130 -34.52 -21.61 -6.27
CA GLY A 130 -33.26 -22.34 -6.14
C GLY A 130 -32.09 -21.59 -6.75
N SER A 131 -32.25 -21.04 -7.96
CA SER A 131 -31.21 -20.22 -8.60
C SER A 131 -30.91 -18.93 -7.83
N LEU A 132 -31.93 -18.22 -7.34
CA LEU A 132 -31.75 -17.06 -6.47
C LEU A 132 -31.06 -17.44 -5.15
N MET A 133 -31.36 -18.61 -4.58
CA MET A 133 -30.71 -19.11 -3.37
C MET A 133 -29.23 -19.42 -3.64
N CYS A 134 -28.89 -20.05 -4.77
CA CYS A 134 -27.50 -20.30 -5.16
C CYS A 134 -26.71 -18.99 -5.38
N LEU A 135 -27.30 -18.02 -6.09
CA LEU A 135 -26.70 -16.68 -6.24
C LEU A 135 -26.53 -15.98 -4.89
N SER A 136 -27.53 -16.09 -4.00
CA SER A 136 -27.45 -15.51 -2.65
C SER A 136 -26.36 -16.19 -1.81
N ILE A 137 -26.19 -17.51 -1.91
CA ILE A 137 -25.13 -18.25 -1.21
C ILE A 137 -23.76 -17.88 -1.78
N THR A 138 -23.63 -17.73 -3.10
CA THR A 138 -22.38 -17.31 -3.75
C THR A 138 -22.01 -15.89 -3.32
N LEU A 139 -22.97 -14.96 -3.36
CA LEU A 139 -22.80 -13.61 -2.81
C LEU A 139 -22.47 -13.64 -1.32
N MET A 140 -23.11 -14.50 -0.52
CA MET A 140 -22.78 -14.64 0.90
C MET A 140 -21.39 -15.22 1.11
N ASN A 141 -20.92 -16.12 0.25
CA ASN A 141 -19.58 -16.69 0.30
C ASN A 141 -18.53 -15.62 -0.04
N GLU A 142 -18.76 -14.82 -1.07
CA GLU A 142 -17.89 -13.68 -1.39
C GLU A 142 -17.94 -12.59 -0.32
N LEU A 143 -19.11 -12.35 0.27
CA LEU A 143 -19.24 -11.46 1.43
C LEU A 143 -18.74 -12.07 2.74
N ASP A 144 -18.42 -13.37 2.80
CA ASP A 144 -17.85 -14.06 3.96
C ASP A 144 -16.33 -14.27 3.80
N ASN A 145 -15.75 -14.01 2.63
CA ASN A 145 -14.32 -13.73 2.44
C ASN A 145 -13.93 -12.37 3.07
N ARG A 146 -14.39 -12.13 4.31
CA ARG A 146 -14.11 -10.91 5.07
C ARG A 146 -12.71 -10.99 5.62
N GLU A 147 -11.89 -10.03 5.24
CA GLU A 147 -10.79 -9.62 6.09
C GLU A 147 -11.32 -8.68 7.16
N ASP A 148 -10.80 -8.81 8.37
CA ASP A 148 -11.06 -7.84 9.42
C ASP A 148 -10.71 -6.45 8.87
N GLY A 149 -11.68 -5.53 8.83
CA GLY A 149 -11.50 -4.16 8.32
C GLY A 149 -12.04 -3.88 6.93
N ASN A 150 -12.03 -4.89 6.08
CA ASN A 150 -12.65 -4.83 4.77
C ASN A 150 -13.89 -5.71 4.75
N LYS A 151 -14.96 -5.24 5.42
CA LYS A 151 -16.22 -5.97 5.59
C LYS A 151 -16.83 -6.48 4.26
N TYR A 152 -16.44 -5.88 3.14
CA TYR A 152 -16.96 -6.19 1.80
C TYR A 152 -15.90 -6.70 0.82
N GLY A 153 -14.65 -6.88 1.23
CA GLY A 153 -13.56 -7.34 0.34
C GLY A 153 -13.21 -6.38 -0.81
N LEU A 154 -13.61 -5.11 -0.75
CA LEU A 154 -13.38 -4.14 -1.82
C LEU A 154 -12.10 -3.32 -1.55
N PRO A 155 -11.12 -3.27 -2.47
CA PRO A 155 -9.94 -2.42 -2.31
C PRO A 155 -10.33 -0.94 -2.29
N ALA A 156 -9.76 -0.17 -1.35
CA ALA A 156 -9.90 1.28 -1.32
C ALA A 156 -9.06 1.92 -2.45
N GLY A 157 -9.46 3.09 -2.97
CA GLY A 157 -8.60 3.89 -3.87
C GLY A 157 -8.99 3.93 -5.36
N VAL A 158 -9.73 2.94 -5.87
CA VAL A 158 -10.01 2.82 -7.32
C VAL A 158 -10.87 3.99 -7.89
N PRO A 159 -10.63 4.55 -9.09
CA PRO A 159 -11.48 5.60 -9.67
C PRO A 159 -12.96 5.19 -9.86
N LYS A 160 -13.92 6.13 -9.75
CA LYS A 160 -15.38 5.83 -9.86
C LYS A 160 -15.78 5.10 -11.14
N ALA A 161 -15.17 5.46 -12.28
CA ALA A 161 -15.43 4.79 -13.55
C ALA A 161 -14.89 3.36 -13.56
N VAL A 162 -13.70 3.14 -12.99
CA VAL A 162 -13.07 1.83 -12.84
C VAL A 162 -13.82 0.99 -11.81
N ARG A 163 -14.41 1.55 -10.74
CA ARG A 163 -15.30 0.81 -9.82
C ARG A 163 -16.62 0.41 -10.45
N ILE A 164 -17.22 1.26 -11.28
CA ILE A 164 -18.42 0.87 -12.04
C ILE A 164 -18.06 -0.22 -13.04
N ALA A 165 -16.90 -0.13 -13.70
CA ALA A 165 -16.40 -1.14 -14.62
C ALA A 165 -15.94 -2.43 -13.90
N GLN A 166 -15.36 -2.35 -12.71
CA GLN A 166 -14.96 -3.47 -11.84
C GLN A 166 -16.15 -4.07 -11.12
N PHE A 167 -17.25 -3.35 -10.87
CA PHE A 167 -18.46 -3.93 -10.32
C PHE A 167 -19.31 -4.54 -11.44
N LEU A 168 -19.36 -3.91 -12.62
CA LEU A 168 -19.82 -4.57 -13.85
C LEU A 168 -18.91 -5.75 -14.20
N GLY A 169 -17.62 -5.67 -13.86
CA GLY A 169 -16.60 -6.70 -14.00
C GLY A 169 -16.67 -7.76 -12.90
N ILE A 170 -17.06 -7.48 -11.66
CA ILE A 170 -17.39 -8.52 -10.68
C ILE A 170 -18.69 -9.23 -11.10
N ILE A 171 -19.51 -8.56 -11.92
CA ILE A 171 -20.66 -9.17 -12.61
C ILE A 171 -20.23 -9.89 -13.92
N ILE A 172 -19.01 -9.70 -14.46
CA ILE A 172 -18.62 -10.12 -15.83
C ILE A 172 -17.21 -10.74 -15.99
N ASP A 173 -16.24 -10.57 -15.09
CA ASP A 173 -14.84 -10.29 -15.45
C ASP A 173 -13.81 -10.44 -14.30
N ASP A 174 -13.67 -11.64 -13.73
CA ASP A 174 -12.35 -12.11 -13.27
C ASP A 174 -12.11 -13.49 -13.87
N VAL A 175 -11.24 -13.68 -14.86
CA VAL A 175 -11.31 -14.81 -15.83
C VAL A 175 -11.42 -16.23 -15.23
N LEU A 176 -10.90 -16.48 -14.03
CA LEU A 176 -11.10 -17.74 -13.29
C LEU A 176 -12.45 -17.80 -12.55
N GLU A 177 -12.94 -16.66 -12.08
CA GLU A 177 -14.33 -16.46 -11.63
C GLU A 177 -15.32 -16.26 -12.79
N ILE A 178 -14.94 -15.84 -14.00
CA ILE A 178 -15.75 -15.97 -15.21
C ILE A 178 -15.98 -17.45 -15.41
N PHE A 179 -14.97 -18.31 -15.24
CA PHE A 179 -15.25 -19.73 -15.24
C PHE A 179 -16.14 -20.14 -14.08
N PHE A 180 -16.06 -19.61 -12.86
CA PHE A 180 -16.97 -20.02 -11.77
C PHE A 180 -18.38 -19.42 -11.82
N ASP A 181 -18.56 -18.20 -12.31
CA ASP A 181 -19.80 -17.47 -12.49
C ASP A 181 -20.44 -17.76 -13.84
N VAL A 182 -19.68 -17.97 -14.91
CA VAL A 182 -20.17 -18.67 -16.10
C VAL A 182 -20.43 -20.12 -15.72
N LEU A 183 -19.63 -20.82 -14.92
CA LEU A 183 -20.03 -22.15 -14.43
C LEU A 183 -21.23 -22.06 -13.51
N ALA A 184 -21.47 -21.00 -12.74
CA ALA A 184 -22.61 -20.86 -11.84
C ALA A 184 -23.87 -20.47 -12.61
N LEU A 185 -23.79 -19.54 -13.57
CA LEU A 185 -24.82 -19.21 -14.53
C LEU A 185 -25.12 -20.41 -15.44
N GLN A 186 -24.09 -21.06 -15.98
CA GLN A 186 -24.21 -22.26 -16.79
C GLN A 186 -24.62 -23.47 -15.95
N PHE A 187 -24.36 -23.49 -14.64
CA PHE A 187 -24.89 -24.50 -13.71
C PHE A 187 -26.34 -24.22 -13.39
N VAL A 188 -26.74 -22.96 -13.22
CA VAL A 188 -28.13 -22.54 -13.07
C VAL A 188 -28.92 -22.82 -14.35
N GLU A 189 -28.37 -22.50 -15.52
CA GLU A 189 -28.91 -22.84 -16.84
C GLU A 189 -28.91 -24.36 -17.04
N ASN A 190 -27.86 -25.09 -16.66
CA ASN A 190 -27.85 -26.56 -16.72
C ASN A 190 -28.89 -27.17 -15.77
N ILE A 191 -29.10 -26.62 -14.57
CA ILE A 191 -30.18 -27.06 -13.68
C ILE A 191 -31.52 -26.79 -14.36
N ASP A 192 -31.70 -25.60 -14.95
CA ASP A 192 -32.91 -25.22 -15.66
C ASP A 192 -33.21 -26.19 -16.81
N ASP A 193 -32.22 -26.42 -17.67
CA ASP A 193 -32.27 -27.30 -18.83
C ASP A 193 -32.47 -28.77 -18.45
N VAL A 194 -31.77 -29.24 -17.40
CA VAL A 194 -31.94 -30.62 -16.89
C VAL A 194 -33.34 -30.79 -16.32
N VAL A 195 -33.82 -29.85 -15.51
CA VAL A 195 -35.18 -29.89 -14.95
C VAL A 195 -36.19 -29.85 -16.09
N PHE A 196 -36.03 -28.97 -17.08
CA PHE A 196 -36.92 -28.88 -18.24
C PHE A 196 -36.90 -30.16 -19.08
N ALA A 197 -35.73 -30.75 -19.33
CA ALA A 197 -35.59 -32.03 -20.04
C ALA A 197 -36.22 -33.20 -19.26
N LEU A 198 -36.09 -33.22 -17.93
CA LEU A 198 -36.76 -34.20 -17.07
C LEU A 198 -38.29 -34.02 -17.10
N CYS A 199 -38.78 -32.78 -17.16
CA CYS A 199 -40.19 -32.48 -17.41
C CYS A 199 -40.65 -33.05 -18.76
N LYS A 200 -39.88 -32.83 -19.83
CA LYS A 200 -40.17 -33.28 -21.21
C LYS A 200 -40.22 -34.80 -21.34
N ARG A 201 -39.37 -35.50 -20.58
CA ARG A 201 -39.36 -36.98 -20.46
C ARG A 201 -40.48 -37.53 -19.57
N GLY A 202 -41.04 -36.68 -18.70
CA GLY A 202 -42.21 -37.00 -17.86
C GLY A 202 -41.92 -37.57 -16.49
N PHE A 203 -40.70 -37.36 -15.97
CA PHE A 203 -40.33 -37.77 -14.61
C PHE A 203 -41.20 -37.08 -13.54
N PHE A 204 -41.61 -35.84 -13.78
CA PHE A 204 -42.49 -35.08 -12.87
C PHE A 204 -44.00 -35.25 -13.16
N GLY A 205 -44.37 -36.31 -13.89
CA GLY A 205 -45.74 -36.69 -14.17
C GLY A 205 -46.28 -36.22 -15.52
N ARG A 206 -47.42 -36.81 -15.92
CA ARG A 206 -48.01 -36.65 -17.28
C ARG A 206 -48.39 -35.21 -17.61
N LYS A 207 -48.81 -34.42 -16.61
CA LYS A 207 -49.21 -33.02 -16.79
C LYS A 207 -48.03 -32.13 -17.16
N LEU A 208 -46.88 -32.30 -16.49
CA LEU A 208 -45.66 -31.55 -16.79
C LEU A 208 -45.07 -31.93 -18.14
N ARG A 209 -45.13 -33.22 -18.49
CA ARG A 209 -44.74 -33.71 -19.83
C ARG A 209 -45.54 -33.06 -20.93
N GLN A 210 -46.84 -32.91 -20.74
CA GLN A 210 -47.72 -32.27 -21.72
C GLN A 210 -47.44 -30.77 -21.83
N ALA A 211 -47.17 -30.09 -20.72
CA ALA A 211 -46.81 -28.66 -20.73
C ALA A 211 -45.48 -28.43 -21.45
N SER A 212 -44.41 -29.13 -21.06
CA SER A 212 -43.06 -28.98 -21.64
C SER A 212 -42.91 -29.43 -23.10
N ASN A 213 -43.76 -30.32 -23.61
CA ASN A 213 -43.77 -30.70 -25.04
C ASN A 213 -44.67 -29.80 -25.90
N LYS A 214 -45.36 -28.82 -25.30
CA LYS A 214 -46.21 -27.91 -26.05
C LYS A 214 -45.32 -26.85 -26.70
N GLU A 215 -45.52 -26.58 -27.98
CA GLU A 215 -44.88 -25.43 -28.62
C GLU A 215 -45.38 -24.15 -27.93
N HIS A 216 -44.52 -23.54 -27.13
CA HIS A 216 -44.75 -22.26 -26.48
C HIS A 216 -44.47 -21.15 -27.49
N ALA A 217 -45.47 -20.84 -28.31
CA ALA A 217 -45.50 -19.63 -29.12
C ALA A 217 -46.34 -18.57 -28.41
N PHE A 218 -45.87 -17.32 -28.38
CA PHE A 218 -46.67 -16.20 -27.89
C PHE A 218 -47.82 -15.92 -28.88
N ASP A 219 -48.95 -16.59 -28.70
CA ASP A 219 -50.18 -16.17 -29.35
C ASP A 219 -50.76 -14.98 -28.56
N PRO A 220 -50.92 -13.79 -29.18
CA PRO A 220 -51.43 -12.62 -28.48
C PRO A 220 -52.81 -12.98 -27.88
N PRO A 221 -53.00 -12.80 -26.56
CA PRO A 221 -54.15 -13.36 -25.86
C PRO A 221 -55.48 -12.84 -26.41
N GLY A 222 -56.40 -13.75 -26.74
CA GLY A 222 -57.79 -13.41 -27.03
C GLY A 222 -58.44 -12.71 -25.84
N ARG A 223 -59.22 -11.65 -26.13
CA ARG A 223 -59.83 -10.60 -25.25
C ARG A 223 -60.12 -10.86 -23.76
N ASN A 224 -60.26 -12.09 -23.27
CA ASN A 224 -60.72 -12.39 -21.91
C ASN A 224 -59.63 -12.88 -20.91
N THR A 225 -58.42 -13.24 -21.34
CA THR A 225 -57.29 -13.59 -20.44
C THR A 225 -56.38 -12.40 -20.07
N HIS A 226 -56.74 -11.20 -20.53
CA HIS A 226 -55.88 -10.01 -20.51
C HIS A 226 -55.55 -9.46 -19.10
N ARG A 227 -56.45 -9.59 -18.12
CA ARG A 227 -56.23 -8.93 -16.80
C ARG A 227 -55.13 -9.55 -15.97
N PHE A 228 -55.02 -10.88 -15.97
CA PHE A 228 -54.07 -11.59 -15.10
C PHE A 228 -52.64 -11.54 -15.66
N SER A 229 -52.47 -11.77 -16.96
CA SER A 229 -51.16 -11.66 -17.63
C SER A 229 -50.58 -10.25 -17.48
N LEU A 230 -51.38 -9.21 -17.64
CA LEU A 230 -50.94 -7.83 -17.40
C LEU A 230 -50.53 -7.58 -15.95
N TRP A 231 -51.24 -8.18 -14.98
CA TRP A 231 -50.89 -8.03 -13.57
C TRP A 231 -49.57 -8.73 -13.25
N MET A 232 -49.35 -9.95 -13.74
CA MET A 232 -48.12 -10.70 -13.52
C MET A 232 -46.91 -10.03 -14.18
N THR A 233 -47.03 -9.54 -15.42
CA THR A 233 -45.96 -8.77 -16.06
C THR A 233 -45.62 -7.49 -15.27
N ARG A 234 -46.62 -6.82 -14.70
CA ARG A 234 -46.39 -5.66 -13.83
C ARG A 234 -45.71 -6.05 -12.52
N PHE A 235 -46.08 -7.18 -11.93
CA PHE A 235 -45.47 -7.69 -10.71
C PHE A 235 -44.00 -8.06 -10.94
N ILE A 236 -43.69 -8.81 -12.01
CA ILE A 236 -42.31 -9.17 -12.35
C ILE A 236 -41.47 -7.91 -12.59
N ARG A 237 -41.98 -6.94 -13.34
CA ARG A 237 -41.29 -5.65 -13.54
C ARG A 237 -41.07 -4.90 -12.22
N LEU A 238 -42.03 -4.93 -11.31
CA LEU A 238 -41.90 -4.30 -10.00
C LEU A 238 -40.80 -4.98 -9.17
N VAL A 239 -40.73 -6.32 -9.16
CA VAL A 239 -39.68 -7.07 -8.47
C VAL A 239 -38.30 -6.76 -9.05
N TYR A 240 -38.15 -6.74 -10.38
CA TYR A 240 -36.90 -6.33 -11.02
C TYR A 240 -36.51 -4.88 -10.69
N CYS A 241 -37.46 -3.94 -10.74
CA CYS A 241 -37.20 -2.56 -10.34
C CYS A 241 -36.81 -2.44 -8.87
N MET A 242 -37.42 -3.23 -7.97
CA MET A 242 -37.04 -3.26 -6.55
C MET A 242 -35.64 -3.81 -6.33
N ASN A 243 -35.27 -4.91 -6.99
CA ASN A 243 -33.91 -5.47 -6.88
C ASN A 243 -32.86 -4.51 -7.43
N ALA A 244 -33.13 -3.87 -8.58
CA ALA A 244 -32.26 -2.85 -9.13
C ALA A 244 -32.12 -1.65 -8.17
N ALA A 245 -33.21 -1.18 -7.58
CA ALA A 245 -33.18 -0.10 -6.59
C ALA A 245 -32.37 -0.48 -5.33
N LEU A 246 -32.50 -1.72 -4.85
CA LEU A 246 -31.72 -2.22 -3.70
C LEU A 246 -30.23 -2.26 -4.03
N MET A 247 -29.83 -2.82 -5.18
CA MET A 247 -28.42 -2.84 -5.59
C MET A 247 -27.86 -1.44 -5.78
N LEU A 248 -28.57 -0.55 -6.48
CA LEU A 248 -28.14 0.84 -6.65
C LEU A 248 -28.03 1.58 -5.32
N SER A 249 -28.94 1.31 -4.37
CA SER A 249 -28.87 1.91 -3.03
C SER A 249 -27.65 1.41 -2.24
N GLY A 250 -27.35 0.10 -2.31
CA GLY A 250 -26.16 -0.48 -1.67
C GLY A 250 -24.86 0.09 -2.24
N ILE A 251 -24.76 0.17 -3.57
CA ILE A 251 -23.60 0.78 -4.25
C ILE A 251 -23.48 2.26 -3.88
N SER A 252 -24.60 3.00 -3.86
CA SER A 252 -24.58 4.43 -3.50
C SER A 252 -24.07 4.63 -2.06
N ILE A 253 -24.46 3.77 -1.12
CA ILE A 253 -23.96 3.83 0.26
C ILE A 253 -22.46 3.52 0.30
N LEU A 254 -22.01 2.47 -0.37
CA LEU A 254 -20.59 2.12 -0.44
C LEU A 254 -19.75 3.23 -1.09
N MET A 255 -20.25 3.85 -2.16
CA MET A 255 -19.59 4.98 -2.82
C MET A 255 -19.47 6.18 -1.88
N VAL A 256 -20.52 6.50 -1.12
CA VAL A 256 -20.49 7.59 -0.14
C VAL A 256 -19.50 7.27 0.99
N ASP A 257 -19.51 6.04 1.52
CA ASP A 257 -18.59 5.63 2.59
C ASP A 257 -17.12 5.60 2.09
N GLN A 258 -16.87 5.19 0.85
CA GLN A 258 -15.54 5.22 0.23
C GLN A 258 -15.07 6.65 -0.06
N ASP A 259 -15.93 7.51 -0.60
CA ASP A 259 -15.61 8.93 -0.83
C ASP A 259 -15.36 9.66 0.50
N ALA A 260 -16.10 9.29 1.55
CA ALA A 260 -15.86 9.76 2.92
C ALA A 260 -14.57 9.18 3.54
N GLY A 261 -13.88 8.26 2.85
CA GLY A 261 -12.63 7.67 3.32
C GLY A 261 -12.76 6.66 4.43
N LYS A 262 -13.96 6.15 4.69
CA LYS A 262 -14.23 5.24 5.82
C LYS A 262 -13.42 3.94 5.76
N TYR A 263 -13.07 3.50 4.55
CA TYR A 263 -12.28 2.29 4.30
C TYR A 263 -10.81 2.59 4.01
N ARG A 264 -10.39 3.86 4.04
CA ARG A 264 -8.98 4.21 3.87
C ARG A 264 -8.26 4.01 5.19
N CYS A 265 -6.99 3.64 5.07
CA CYS A 265 -6.11 3.59 6.23
C CYS A 265 -5.84 5.01 6.73
N LYS A 266 -6.24 5.32 7.96
CA LYS A 266 -6.11 6.65 8.57
C LYS A 266 -4.69 6.89 9.05
N SER A 267 -4.02 5.85 9.54
CA SER A 267 -2.63 5.92 9.98
C SER A 267 -1.75 5.11 9.03
N LYS A 268 -0.68 5.69 8.50
CA LYS A 268 0.25 5.03 7.58
C LYS A 268 1.65 5.01 8.16
N SER A 269 2.35 3.90 8.03
CA SER A 269 3.78 3.81 8.32
C SER A 269 4.55 4.07 7.02
N ILE A 270 5.41 5.08 7.00
CA ILE A 270 6.15 5.50 5.82
C ILE A 270 7.63 5.36 6.10
N ALA A 271 8.35 4.73 5.17
CA ALA A 271 9.80 4.64 5.22
C ALA A 271 10.41 5.09 3.89
N PHE A 272 11.22 6.13 3.97
CA PHE A 272 12.11 6.66 2.97
C PHE A 272 13.47 5.94 3.03
N GLY A 273 14.22 6.00 1.93
CA GLY A 273 15.62 5.59 1.89
C GLY A 273 16.57 6.55 2.62
N ASP A 274 17.86 6.20 2.61
CA ASP A 274 18.95 6.89 3.32
C ASP A 274 19.62 7.99 2.49
N GLU A 275 18.97 8.45 1.43
CA GLU A 275 19.47 9.50 0.56
C GLU A 275 19.50 10.83 1.31
N VAL A 276 20.43 11.68 0.88
CA VAL A 276 20.79 12.88 1.61
C VAL A 276 20.96 14.04 0.67
N TRP A 277 20.51 15.21 1.14
CA TRP A 277 20.66 16.47 0.44
C TRP A 277 21.43 17.47 1.32
N GLU A 278 22.63 17.82 0.88
CA GLU A 278 23.59 18.60 1.70
C GLU A 278 23.27 20.09 1.82
N GLU A 279 22.52 20.62 0.85
CA GLU A 279 22.30 22.05 0.69
C GLU A 279 20.82 22.42 0.84
N ALA A 280 20.09 21.70 1.70
CA ALA A 280 18.68 21.98 1.94
C ALA A 280 18.50 23.32 2.63
N TRP A 281 17.69 24.23 2.06
CA TRP A 281 17.40 25.51 2.71
C TRP A 281 16.35 25.34 3.79
N VAL A 282 16.75 25.61 5.04
CA VAL A 282 15.89 25.43 6.22
C VAL A 282 15.56 26.77 6.85
N LYS A 283 14.27 27.01 7.03
CA LYS A 283 13.70 28.17 7.72
C LYS A 283 13.92 28.02 9.23
N LEU A 284 14.70 28.92 9.84
CA LEU A 284 15.07 28.87 11.26
C LEU A 284 14.11 29.63 12.17
N GLY A 285 13.68 30.81 11.73
CA GLY A 285 12.91 31.73 12.55
C GLY A 285 12.83 33.12 11.92
N PRO A 286 11.97 34.01 12.45
CA PRO A 286 11.85 35.37 11.95
C PRO A 286 13.16 36.16 12.15
N CYS A 287 13.50 37.04 11.21
CA CYS A 287 14.68 37.89 11.25
C CYS A 287 14.34 39.35 10.97
N ASN A 288 15.14 40.27 11.51
CA ASN A 288 15.20 41.63 10.99
C ASN A 288 16.28 41.69 9.90
N ILE A 289 15.93 42.31 8.77
CA ILE A 289 16.77 42.43 7.56
C ILE A 289 18.13 43.07 7.87
N ASP A 290 18.21 43.91 8.91
CA ASP A 290 19.37 44.76 9.15
C ASP A 290 20.46 44.18 10.07
N SER A 291 20.27 43.05 10.79
CA SER A 291 21.33 42.57 11.70
C SER A 291 21.28 41.14 12.26
N ASP A 292 20.24 40.34 11.99
CA ASP A 292 19.95 39.23 12.92
C ASP A 292 20.34 37.82 12.44
N CYS A 293 20.67 37.62 11.16
CA CYS A 293 21.09 36.31 10.67
C CYS A 293 22.60 36.12 10.85
N GLY A 294 23.01 34.98 11.39
CA GLY A 294 24.42 34.65 11.63
C GLY A 294 25.22 34.44 10.33
N ASP A 295 26.55 34.29 10.46
CA ASP A 295 27.41 33.98 9.32
C ASP A 295 26.92 32.71 8.58
N GLY A 296 26.68 32.83 7.27
CA GLY A 296 26.15 31.74 6.44
C GLY A 296 24.63 31.64 6.34
N GLN A 297 23.89 32.53 7.01
CA GLN A 297 22.43 32.60 6.93
C GLN A 297 21.96 33.72 6.00
N GLN A 298 20.80 33.54 5.37
CA GLN A 298 20.19 34.56 4.49
C GLN A 298 18.81 34.96 5.02
N CYS A 299 18.58 36.26 5.22
CA CYS A 299 17.27 36.80 5.61
C CYS A 299 16.45 37.09 4.35
N LEU A 300 15.31 36.42 4.19
CA LEU A 300 14.43 36.60 3.04
C LEU A 300 13.01 36.97 3.49
N GLU A 301 12.43 37.95 2.80
CA GLU A 301 11.01 38.29 2.93
C GLU A 301 10.18 37.16 2.33
N SER A 302 9.26 36.59 3.11
CA SER A 302 8.24 35.67 2.63
C SER A 302 6.87 36.31 2.78
N VAL A 303 6.04 36.18 1.75
CA VAL A 303 4.64 36.64 1.79
C VAL A 303 3.80 35.55 2.46
N GLU A 304 3.36 35.78 3.71
CA GLU A 304 2.38 34.90 4.35
C GLU A 304 0.97 35.31 3.94
N SER A 305 0.17 34.34 3.49
CA SER A 305 -1.19 34.57 2.99
C SER A 305 -2.24 34.75 4.09
N ASP A 306 -1.90 34.48 5.35
CA ASP A 306 -2.88 34.41 6.44
C ASP A 306 -2.44 35.20 7.68
N CYS A 307 -2.60 36.52 7.62
CA CYS A 307 -2.25 37.43 8.73
C CYS A 307 -3.48 38.12 9.35
N GLY A 308 -4.70 37.63 9.06
CA GLY A 308 -5.94 38.32 9.43
C GLY A 308 -6.18 39.57 8.58
N ASP A 309 -7.43 39.98 8.45
CA ASP A 309 -7.88 41.19 7.73
C ASP A 309 -7.65 41.26 6.21
N GLY A 310 -7.16 40.18 5.59
CA GLY A 310 -6.93 40.12 4.13
C GLY A 310 -5.78 41.01 3.66
N GLN A 311 -4.95 41.51 4.58
CA GLN A 311 -3.75 42.27 4.28
C GLN A 311 -2.54 41.32 4.23
N GLN A 312 -1.74 41.41 3.16
CA GLN A 312 -0.46 40.71 3.07
C GLN A 312 0.52 41.30 4.09
N CYS A 313 1.01 40.48 5.01
CA CYS A 313 2.15 40.87 5.84
C CYS A 313 3.42 40.26 5.25
N GLN A 314 4.42 41.11 5.05
CA GLN A 314 5.78 40.67 4.79
C GLN A 314 6.41 40.30 6.12
N LYS A 315 6.81 39.04 6.27
CA LYS A 315 7.64 38.59 7.37
C LYS A 315 8.94 38.06 6.80
N SER A 316 10.06 38.50 7.35
CA SER A 316 11.38 38.02 6.97
C SER A 316 11.80 36.87 7.86
N TYR A 317 12.44 35.85 7.27
CA TYR A 317 12.94 34.68 7.99
C TYR A 317 14.40 34.38 7.64
N CYS A 318 15.19 33.92 8.62
CA CYS A 318 16.53 33.41 8.35
C CYS A 318 16.41 32.00 7.75
N TYR A 319 17.16 31.79 6.68
CA TYR A 319 17.37 30.50 6.06
C TYR A 319 18.84 30.10 6.20
N GLU A 320 19.08 28.80 6.37
CA GLU A 320 20.41 28.20 6.46
C GLU A 320 20.43 26.92 5.63
N GLN A 321 21.54 26.66 4.93
CA GLN A 321 21.75 25.37 4.29
C GLN A 321 22.07 24.31 5.33
N ARG A 322 21.33 23.21 5.30
CA ARG A 322 21.50 22.08 6.23
C ARG A 322 21.52 20.76 5.48
N LEU A 323 22.21 19.80 6.09
CA LEU A 323 22.15 18.40 5.71
C LEU A 323 20.77 17.82 6.04
N LEU A 324 20.04 17.40 5.01
CA LEU A 324 18.75 16.76 5.09
C LEU A 324 18.88 15.28 4.79
N ILE A 325 18.49 14.41 5.72
CA ILE A 325 18.52 12.96 5.54
C ILE A 325 17.08 12.46 5.50
N TYR A 326 16.67 11.87 4.38
CA TYR A 326 15.26 11.54 4.14
C TYR A 326 14.73 10.46 5.07
N SER A 327 15.55 9.47 5.45
CA SER A 327 15.12 8.44 6.38
C SER A 327 14.72 8.99 7.74
N HIS A 328 15.13 10.21 8.11
CA HIS A 328 14.67 10.82 9.36
C HIS A 328 13.22 11.32 9.34
N PHE A 329 12.54 11.28 8.20
CA PHE A 329 11.09 11.48 8.11
C PHE A 329 10.32 10.16 8.08
N ASN A 330 11.01 9.02 8.19
CA ASN A 330 10.33 7.74 8.41
C ASN A 330 9.45 7.88 9.64
N GLY A 331 8.33 7.18 9.71
CA GLY A 331 7.44 7.26 10.86
C GLY A 331 5.98 7.06 10.53
N ILE A 332 5.14 7.49 11.47
CA ILE A 332 3.70 7.37 11.40
C ILE A 332 3.12 8.67 10.85
N TYR A 333 2.31 8.57 9.81
CA TYR A 333 1.60 9.67 9.17
C TYR A 333 0.10 9.45 9.33
N VAL A 334 -0.59 10.41 9.94
CA VAL A 334 -2.02 10.30 10.23
C VAL A 334 -2.82 11.25 9.33
N GLU A 335 -3.94 10.76 8.83
CA GLU A 335 -4.92 11.54 8.06
C GLU A 335 -5.48 12.66 8.92
N SER A 336 -5.27 13.91 8.49
CA SER A 336 -5.83 15.07 9.17
C SER A 336 -7.35 15.10 8.95
N THR A 337 -8.10 14.87 10.03
CA THR A 337 -9.55 14.69 9.94
C THR A 337 -10.27 15.97 9.50
N GLY A 338 -10.88 15.91 8.32
CA GLY A 338 -11.62 17.03 7.73
C GLY A 338 -10.76 18.08 7.04
N ASP A 339 -9.44 17.90 7.00
CA ASP A 339 -8.53 18.73 6.21
C ASP A 339 -8.18 18.03 4.91
N THR A 340 -8.52 18.66 3.79
CA THR A 340 -8.25 18.14 2.45
C THR A 340 -7.44 19.15 1.67
N HIS A 341 -6.39 18.67 0.99
CA HIS A 341 -5.63 19.46 0.04
C HIS A 341 -6.02 19.02 -1.38
N ASP A 342 -6.46 19.96 -2.22
CA ASP A 342 -6.92 19.70 -3.59
C ASP A 342 -7.96 18.56 -3.68
N GLY A 343 -8.89 18.52 -2.71
CA GLY A 343 -9.95 17.51 -2.63
C GLY A 343 -9.49 16.11 -2.21
N ARG A 344 -8.24 15.94 -1.78
CA ARG A 344 -7.69 14.68 -1.27
C ARG A 344 -7.26 14.79 0.19
N PRO A 345 -7.18 13.66 0.93
CA PRO A 345 -6.69 13.67 2.30
C PRO A 345 -5.27 14.21 2.43
N ARG A 346 -5.01 14.91 3.52
CA ARG A 346 -3.67 15.33 3.93
C ARG A 346 -3.16 14.39 5.02
N TYR A 347 -1.96 13.85 4.84
CA TYR A 347 -1.29 13.01 5.83
C TYR A 347 -0.19 13.80 6.52
N VAL A 348 -0.21 13.84 7.86
CA VAL A 348 0.71 14.64 8.66
C VAL A 348 1.55 13.72 9.52
N GLU A 349 2.86 13.95 9.55
CA GLU A 349 3.79 13.22 10.41
C GLU A 349 3.39 13.42 11.88
N HIS A 350 3.38 12.34 12.64
CA HIS A 350 3.14 12.33 14.08
C HIS A 350 4.44 12.00 14.83
N ASN A 351 4.42 12.27 16.13
CA ASN A 351 5.48 11.95 17.06
C ASN A 351 5.83 10.46 16.96
N LYS A 352 7.13 10.19 16.96
CA LYS A 352 7.75 8.90 16.65
C LYS A 352 7.79 7.96 17.86
N GLU A 353 7.60 8.51 19.05
CA GLU A 353 7.59 7.77 20.32
C GLU A 353 6.18 7.24 20.61
N ASP A 354 5.16 8.11 20.59
CA ASP A 354 3.80 7.76 21.03
C ASP A 354 2.72 7.87 19.92
N GLY A 355 3.09 8.36 18.74
CA GLY A 355 2.15 8.60 17.64
C GLY A 355 1.16 9.75 17.91
N SER A 356 1.44 10.62 18.89
CA SER A 356 0.67 11.85 19.14
C SER A 356 1.05 12.96 18.15
N PRO A 357 0.22 14.00 17.96
CA PRO A 357 0.63 15.17 17.18
C PRO A 357 1.82 15.89 17.83
N PHE A 358 2.74 16.41 17.02
CA PHE A 358 3.80 17.29 17.50
C PHE A 358 3.22 18.56 18.17
N LEU A 359 3.81 18.99 19.29
CA LEU A 359 3.37 20.15 20.05
C LEU A 359 4.12 21.42 19.65
N GLU A 360 5.43 21.32 19.42
CA GLU A 360 6.30 22.46 19.10
C GLU A 360 6.84 22.37 17.68
N THR A 361 7.01 21.16 17.19
CA THR A 361 7.68 20.85 15.94
C THR A 361 6.72 20.93 14.78
N VAL A 362 7.22 21.47 13.69
CA VAL A 362 6.48 21.50 12.44
C VAL A 362 6.58 20.11 11.81
N PRO A 363 5.47 19.38 11.62
CA PRO A 363 5.50 18.07 10.99
C PRO A 363 5.75 18.17 9.48
N ALA A 364 6.33 17.13 8.90
CA ALA A 364 6.23 16.91 7.46
C ALA A 364 4.83 16.45 7.07
N GLU A 365 4.52 16.59 5.79
CA GLU A 365 3.21 16.20 5.28
C GLU A 365 3.31 15.60 3.89
N ILE A 366 2.36 14.73 3.61
CA ILE A 366 2.12 14.18 2.28
C ILE A 366 0.73 14.62 1.84
N ILE A 367 0.71 15.37 0.74
CA ILE A 367 -0.49 15.95 0.16
C ILE A 367 -0.56 15.63 -1.33
N TYR A 368 -1.75 15.73 -1.91
CA TYR A 368 -1.89 15.69 -3.36
C TYR A 368 -1.76 17.10 -3.94
N CYS A 369 -0.97 17.24 -5.00
CA CYS A 369 -0.78 18.51 -5.71
C CYS A 369 -1.47 18.43 -7.07
N GLU A 370 -2.58 19.15 -7.25
CA GLU A 370 -3.39 19.13 -8.48
C GLU A 370 -2.58 19.53 -9.72
N LYS A 371 -1.70 20.54 -9.59
CA LYS A 371 -0.85 21.02 -10.69
C LYS A 371 0.09 19.95 -11.25
N LEU A 372 0.54 19.05 -10.40
CA LEU A 372 1.46 17.97 -10.76
C LEU A 372 0.73 16.65 -11.03
N GLU A 373 -0.56 16.57 -10.67
CA GLU A 373 -1.37 15.35 -10.65
C GLU A 373 -0.66 14.22 -9.87
N ALA A 374 0.02 14.56 -8.77
CA ALA A 374 0.86 13.63 -8.02
C ALA A 374 0.77 13.87 -6.51
N TRP A 375 1.05 12.82 -5.74
CA TRP A 375 1.28 12.94 -4.30
C TRP A 375 2.67 13.50 -4.07
N VAL A 376 2.80 14.44 -3.14
CA VAL A 376 4.05 15.10 -2.82
C VAL A 376 4.30 15.04 -1.32
N PHE A 377 5.51 14.67 -0.95
CA PHE A 377 6.05 14.84 0.40
C PHE A 377 6.72 16.20 0.47
N ARG A 378 6.39 16.99 1.49
CA ARG A 378 6.97 18.32 1.71
C ARG A 378 7.09 18.65 3.18
N HIS A 379 7.85 19.70 3.46
CA HIS A 379 7.98 20.25 4.81
C HIS A 379 7.94 21.77 4.77
N LYS A 380 7.12 22.39 5.61
CA LYS A 380 6.88 23.85 5.60
C LYS A 380 8.15 24.69 5.79
N ASN A 381 9.13 24.16 6.52
CA ASN A 381 10.40 24.86 6.78
C ASN A 381 11.54 24.46 5.83
N ILE A 382 11.31 23.61 4.83
CA ILE A 382 12.35 23.21 3.87
C ILE A 382 11.99 23.73 2.49
N ARG A 383 12.94 24.35 1.81
CA ARG A 383 12.77 24.85 0.45
C ARG A 383 13.86 24.36 -0.47
N THR A 384 13.49 24.05 -1.71
CA THR A 384 14.39 23.64 -2.78
C THR A 384 15.16 24.80 -3.40
N SER A 385 14.59 26.01 -3.40
CA SER A 385 15.29 27.26 -3.72
C SER A 385 14.82 28.39 -2.79
N LEU A 386 15.67 29.41 -2.64
CA LEU A 386 15.31 30.67 -1.98
C LEU A 386 14.60 31.65 -2.93
N ASP A 387 14.80 31.48 -4.24
CA ASP A 387 14.07 32.26 -5.24
C ASP A 387 12.68 31.62 -5.46
N GLU A 388 11.63 32.38 -5.17
CA GLU A 388 10.23 31.95 -5.36
C GLU A 388 9.92 31.57 -6.81
N LEU A 389 10.68 32.09 -7.79
CA LEU A 389 10.53 31.75 -9.20
C LEU A 389 11.18 30.40 -9.56
N GLU A 390 12.15 29.96 -8.77
CA GLU A 390 12.86 28.69 -8.95
C GLU A 390 12.32 27.58 -8.04
N GLU A 391 11.52 27.94 -7.02
CA GLU A 391 10.86 26.98 -6.16
C GLU A 391 9.92 26.09 -6.98
N ASN A 392 10.05 24.77 -6.80
CA ASN A 392 9.25 23.81 -7.56
C ASN A 392 7.76 23.89 -7.18
N GLU A 393 6.86 23.47 -8.07
CA GLU A 393 5.43 23.58 -7.79
C GLU A 393 5.04 22.78 -6.55
N CYS A 394 4.27 23.36 -5.63
CA CYS A 394 3.88 22.72 -4.36
C CYS A 394 5.03 22.46 -3.36
N SER A 395 6.24 22.98 -3.59
CA SER A 395 7.40 22.88 -2.68
C SER A 395 7.73 21.44 -2.29
N TRP A 396 7.65 20.52 -3.24
CA TRP A 396 7.85 19.09 -3.00
C TRP A 396 9.33 18.76 -2.76
N LEU A 397 9.56 17.84 -1.82
CA LEU A 397 10.85 17.20 -1.55
C LEU A 397 10.91 15.79 -2.15
N LEU A 398 9.78 15.07 -2.10
CA LEU A 398 9.54 13.90 -2.95
C LEU A 398 8.20 14.04 -3.68
N LYS A 399 8.08 13.40 -4.84
CA LYS A 399 6.81 13.26 -5.55
C LYS A 399 6.62 11.88 -6.15
N SER A 400 5.39 11.39 -6.11
CA SER A 400 4.98 10.16 -6.79
C SER A 400 4.95 10.36 -8.31
N PRO A 401 4.81 9.28 -9.09
CA PRO A 401 4.32 9.38 -10.47
C PRO A 401 2.96 10.08 -10.53
N GLN A 402 2.61 10.59 -11.71
CA GLN A 402 1.27 11.13 -11.95
C GLN A 402 0.22 10.05 -11.73
N THR A 403 -0.84 10.38 -11.00
CA THR A 403 -1.84 9.41 -10.56
C THR A 403 -3.15 10.07 -10.21
N GLU A 404 -4.25 9.40 -10.57
CA GLU A 404 -5.58 9.76 -10.08
C GLU A 404 -5.95 9.05 -8.77
N SER A 405 -5.08 8.17 -8.25
CA SER A 405 -5.37 7.35 -7.08
C SER A 405 -5.56 8.18 -5.81
N PHE A 406 -6.62 7.85 -5.07
CA PHE A 406 -6.94 8.45 -3.77
C PHE A 406 -6.17 7.84 -2.62
N ASP A 407 -5.49 6.71 -2.82
CA ASP A 407 -4.78 6.01 -1.77
C ASP A 407 -3.26 6.05 -2.00
N LEU A 408 -2.56 6.52 -0.97
CA LEU A 408 -1.10 6.57 -0.95
C LEU A 408 -0.47 5.17 -0.93
N ILE A 409 -1.18 4.16 -0.40
CA ILE A 409 -0.67 2.79 -0.30
C ILE A 409 -0.45 2.18 -1.69
N GLU A 410 -1.32 2.46 -2.65
CA GLU A 410 -1.16 2.01 -4.05
C GLU A 410 0.14 2.51 -4.68
N LEU A 411 0.67 3.64 -4.18
CA LEU A 411 1.90 4.27 -4.66
C LEU A 411 3.14 3.84 -3.87
N GLY A 412 2.96 3.09 -2.78
CA GLY A 412 4.03 2.60 -1.92
C GLY A 412 4.93 1.55 -2.57
N GLN A 413 4.56 1.04 -3.76
CA GLN A 413 5.42 0.16 -4.57
C GLN A 413 5.95 0.84 -5.82
N SER A 414 5.53 2.09 -6.06
CA SER A 414 5.97 2.86 -7.23
C SER A 414 7.26 3.60 -6.96
N PHE A 415 7.93 3.99 -8.03
CA PHE A 415 9.16 4.78 -7.99
C PHE A 415 8.85 6.27 -7.87
N TRP A 416 9.32 6.90 -6.80
CA TRP A 416 9.16 8.33 -6.56
C TRP A 416 10.34 9.09 -7.17
N SER A 417 10.16 10.40 -7.31
CA SER A 417 11.26 11.34 -7.59
C SER A 417 11.63 12.06 -6.29
N VAL A 418 12.92 12.17 -5.99
CA VAL A 418 13.44 12.85 -4.79
C VAL A 418 14.29 14.06 -5.20
N TRP A 419 14.26 15.10 -4.37
CA TRP A 419 15.11 16.28 -4.54
C TRP A 419 16.40 16.17 -3.72
N LEU A 420 17.54 16.10 -4.39
CA LEU A 420 18.88 16.07 -3.78
C LEU A 420 19.73 17.28 -4.18
N GLY A 421 19.08 18.41 -4.49
CA GLY A 421 19.67 19.53 -5.24
C GLY A 421 19.56 19.34 -6.76
N GLN A 422 19.38 18.09 -7.18
CA GLN A 422 18.91 17.68 -8.49
C GLN A 422 17.80 16.64 -8.33
N VAL A 423 16.95 16.49 -9.34
CA VAL A 423 15.88 15.49 -9.31
C VAL A 423 16.44 14.12 -9.66
N GLU A 424 16.45 13.22 -8.69
CA GLU A 424 16.70 11.80 -8.92
C GLU A 424 15.37 11.07 -9.11
N ARG A 425 15.33 10.17 -10.10
CA ARG A 425 14.17 9.33 -10.40
C ARG A 425 14.44 7.94 -9.83
N GLU A 426 13.38 7.16 -9.62
CA GLU A 426 13.49 5.78 -9.14
C GLU A 426 13.82 5.64 -7.65
N TYR A 427 13.38 6.62 -6.86
CA TYR A 427 13.48 6.57 -5.40
C TYR A 427 12.42 5.62 -4.81
N PRO A 428 12.82 4.52 -4.15
CA PRO A 428 11.88 3.64 -3.49
C PRO A 428 11.41 4.25 -2.17
N ILE A 429 10.09 4.25 -1.95
CA ILE A 429 9.51 4.45 -0.61
C ILE A 429 8.74 3.20 -0.23
N PHE A 430 8.54 2.99 1.06
CA PHE A 430 7.58 2.02 1.58
C PHE A 430 6.45 2.77 2.26
N VAL A 431 5.21 2.41 1.93
CA VAL A 431 3.99 2.93 2.55
C VAL A 431 3.16 1.74 2.99
N GLY A 432 3.05 1.54 4.30
CA GLY A 432 2.22 0.51 4.93
C GLY A 432 1.02 1.12 5.64
N CYS A 433 -0.07 0.35 5.74
CA CYS A 433 -1.18 0.68 6.62
C CYS A 433 -0.81 0.35 8.06
N ASN A 434 -0.99 1.30 8.97
CA ASN A 434 -0.75 1.11 10.41
C ASN A 434 -2.02 0.68 11.16
N ASP A 435 -3.20 0.83 10.54
CA ASP A 435 -4.45 0.43 11.18
C ASP A 435 -4.54 -1.10 11.28
N CYS A 436 -4.90 -1.59 12.46
CA CYS A 436 -5.33 -2.98 12.63
C CYS A 436 -6.86 -3.06 12.61
N TYR A 437 -7.36 -4.23 12.24
CA TYR A 437 -8.80 -4.50 12.28
C TYR A 437 -9.16 -5.81 13.00
N GLY A 438 -8.16 -6.65 13.24
CA GLY A 438 -8.26 -7.92 13.94
C GLY A 438 -6.88 -8.40 14.34
N ASN A 439 -6.80 -9.52 15.06
CA ASN A 439 -5.53 -9.99 15.62
C ASN A 439 -4.51 -10.37 14.53
N ALA A 440 -4.96 -10.68 13.32
CA ALA A 440 -4.08 -10.93 12.18
C ALA A 440 -3.25 -9.68 11.79
N GLY A 441 -3.83 -8.48 11.91
CA GLY A 441 -3.11 -7.22 11.69
C GLY A 441 -2.04 -6.92 12.75
N CYS A 442 -2.02 -7.69 13.84
CA CYS A 442 -1.04 -7.66 14.90
C CYS A 442 -0.18 -8.94 14.92
N ASN A 443 0.01 -9.56 13.74
CA ASN A 443 0.75 -10.82 13.54
C ASN A 443 0.33 -11.98 14.44
N HIS A 444 -0.92 -11.97 14.96
CA HIS A 444 -1.39 -12.89 16.01
C HIS A 444 -0.60 -12.85 17.33
N HIS A 445 0.28 -11.87 17.49
CA HIS A 445 1.10 -11.64 18.67
C HIS A 445 0.60 -10.45 19.52
N GLY A 446 -0.60 -9.97 19.20
CA GLY A 446 -1.30 -8.94 19.95
C GLY A 446 -2.80 -8.99 19.74
N LYS A 447 -3.50 -8.05 20.36
CA LYS A 447 -4.93 -7.80 20.14
C LYS A 447 -5.10 -6.47 19.44
N CYS A 448 -5.94 -6.45 18.42
CA CYS A 448 -6.28 -5.19 17.79
C CYS A 448 -7.32 -4.45 18.65
N ASN A 449 -6.99 -3.24 19.09
CA ASN A 449 -7.94 -2.35 19.73
C ASN A 449 -8.85 -1.75 18.64
N SER A 450 -10.11 -2.18 18.60
CA SER A 450 -11.05 -1.76 17.54
C SER A 450 -11.43 -0.28 17.58
N GLU A 451 -11.23 0.41 18.70
CA GLU A 451 -11.55 1.84 18.85
C GLU A 451 -10.42 2.71 18.31
N GLU A 452 -9.17 2.38 18.67
CA GLU A 452 -7.98 3.11 18.24
C GLU A 452 -7.39 2.60 16.93
N GLN A 453 -7.78 1.40 16.49
CA GLN A 453 -7.18 0.66 15.37
C GLN A 453 -5.68 0.44 15.55
N ARG A 454 -5.21 0.27 16.79
CA ARG A 454 -3.81 0.03 17.16
C ARG A 454 -3.63 -1.36 17.78
N CYS A 455 -2.45 -1.94 17.59
CA CYS A 455 -2.12 -3.24 18.16
C CYS A 455 -1.66 -3.10 19.62
N GLU A 456 -2.28 -3.87 20.51
CA GLU A 456 -1.83 -4.10 21.89
C GLU A 456 -1.07 -5.42 21.93
N CYS A 457 0.26 -5.35 21.96
CA CYS A 457 1.12 -6.53 21.90
C CYS A 457 1.10 -7.35 23.19
N TYR A 458 1.29 -8.66 23.07
CA TYR A 458 1.56 -9.51 24.23
C TYR A 458 2.98 -9.27 24.75
N ASP A 459 3.23 -9.54 26.03
CA ASP A 459 4.51 -9.26 26.72
C ASP A 459 5.77 -9.87 26.07
N THR A 460 5.59 -10.82 25.14
CA THR A 460 6.66 -11.49 24.39
C THR A 460 6.98 -10.83 23.05
N HIS A 461 6.20 -9.84 22.63
CA HIS A 461 6.36 -9.16 21.34
C HIS A 461 6.18 -7.66 21.49
N PHE A 462 6.73 -6.91 20.54
CA PHE A 462 6.62 -5.46 20.50
C PHE A 462 6.66 -4.96 19.05
N GLY A 463 6.59 -3.65 18.87
CA GLY A 463 6.54 -2.99 17.58
C GLY A 463 5.12 -2.62 17.18
N ILE A 464 5.02 -1.92 16.07
CA ILE A 464 3.78 -1.27 15.62
C ILE A 464 2.67 -2.31 15.34
N HIS A 465 3.04 -3.47 14.81
CA HIS A 465 2.17 -4.60 14.49
C HIS A 465 2.51 -5.83 15.32
N CYS A 466 3.19 -5.68 16.45
CA CYS A 466 3.69 -6.79 17.28
C CYS A 466 4.55 -7.78 16.48
N GLU A 467 5.31 -7.26 15.51
CA GLU A 467 6.08 -8.05 14.55
C GLU A 467 7.46 -8.48 15.08
N PHE A 468 7.91 -7.92 16.21
CA PHE A 468 9.21 -8.26 16.82
C PHE A 468 9.02 -9.04 18.11
N GLU A 469 9.88 -10.02 18.34
CA GLU A 469 10.04 -10.66 19.64
C GLU A 469 10.62 -9.67 20.64
N ARG A 470 10.24 -9.77 21.92
CA ARG A 470 10.73 -8.92 23.02
C ARG A 470 12.27 -8.74 22.94
N PRO A 471 12.77 -7.50 23.03
CA PRO A 471 14.18 -7.24 22.88
C PRO A 471 14.97 -7.75 24.09
N CYS A 472 16.26 -7.99 23.90
CA CYS A 472 17.13 -8.40 25.00
C CYS A 472 17.29 -7.26 26.01
N GLU A 473 17.16 -7.57 27.30
CA GLU A 473 17.28 -6.61 28.40
C GLU A 473 18.69 -5.99 28.48
N VAL A 474 19.71 -6.81 28.18
CA VAL A 474 21.10 -6.38 28.13
C VAL A 474 21.74 -6.89 26.84
N ILE A 475 22.35 -5.96 26.10
CA ILE A 475 23.20 -6.26 24.96
C ILE A 475 24.64 -5.89 25.31
N ARG A 476 25.59 -6.65 24.76
CA ARG A 476 27.03 -6.42 24.95
C ARG A 476 27.71 -6.23 23.60
N SER A 477 28.75 -5.41 23.58
CA SER A 477 29.58 -5.25 22.39
C SER A 477 30.43 -6.50 22.15
N GLU A 478 30.66 -6.87 20.89
CA GLU A 478 31.57 -7.96 20.52
C GLU A 478 33.01 -7.65 20.90
N LYS A 479 33.40 -6.38 20.82
CA LYS A 479 34.77 -5.95 21.04
C LYS A 479 35.17 -5.93 22.52
N ASP A 480 34.30 -5.44 23.38
CA ASP A 480 34.53 -5.36 24.81
C ASP A 480 33.35 -5.99 25.57
N PRO A 481 33.54 -7.15 26.22
CA PRO A 481 32.49 -7.81 26.97
C PRO A 481 32.02 -7.02 28.19
N ASN A 482 32.81 -6.04 28.67
CA ASN A 482 32.42 -5.18 29.79
C ASN A 482 31.56 -3.99 29.33
N THR A 483 31.56 -3.66 28.04
CA THR A 483 30.67 -2.63 27.49
C THR A 483 29.29 -3.25 27.26
N THR A 484 28.42 -3.09 28.26
CA THR A 484 27.01 -3.49 28.20
C THR A 484 26.10 -2.27 28.05
N LEU A 485 25.05 -2.42 27.26
CA LEU A 485 23.94 -1.49 27.14
C LEU A 485 22.67 -2.15 27.66
N HIS A 486 21.94 -1.44 28.50
CA HIS A 486 20.70 -1.87 29.13
C HIS A 486 19.50 -1.29 28.38
N LEU A 487 18.43 -2.07 28.27
CA LEU A 487 17.16 -1.61 27.74
C LEU A 487 16.62 -0.45 28.61
N LEU A 488 16.25 0.66 27.97
CA LEU A 488 15.70 1.82 28.67
C LEU A 488 14.22 1.60 28.96
N HIS A 489 13.87 1.31 30.21
CA HIS A 489 12.48 1.18 30.66
C HIS A 489 11.80 2.55 30.82
N ASP A 490 10.47 2.57 30.71
CA ASP A 490 9.68 3.75 31.04
C ASP A 490 9.68 3.99 32.57
N ASP A 491 9.46 5.23 33.01
CA ASP A 491 9.48 5.66 34.42
C ASP A 491 8.37 4.97 35.26
N ALA A 492 7.47 4.21 34.63
CA ALA A 492 6.30 3.58 35.23
C ALA A 492 6.59 2.32 36.10
N ASP A 493 7.85 1.94 36.29
CA ASP A 493 8.30 0.80 37.13
C ASP A 493 7.69 -0.56 36.70
N ASP A 494 7.19 -0.65 35.47
CA ASP A 494 6.68 -1.88 34.87
C ASP A 494 7.70 -2.43 33.88
N TRP A 495 8.22 -3.61 34.17
CA TRP A 495 9.22 -4.32 33.37
C TRP A 495 8.69 -4.65 31.97
N VAL A 496 7.38 -4.55 31.75
CA VAL A 496 6.74 -4.80 30.46
C VAL A 496 6.95 -3.64 29.49
N HIS A 497 7.07 -2.40 29.98
CA HIS A 497 7.11 -1.21 29.14
C HIS A 497 8.53 -0.63 29.06
N PHE A 498 8.97 -0.38 27.84
CA PHE A 498 10.26 0.27 27.57
C PHE A 498 10.07 1.39 26.56
N VAL A 499 11.04 2.30 26.52
CA VAL A 499 10.99 3.46 25.63
C VAL A 499 11.24 2.98 24.20
N GLU A 500 10.22 3.17 23.36
CA GLU A 500 10.26 2.86 21.94
C GLU A 500 10.40 4.12 21.10
N VAL A 501 11.23 4.06 20.06
CA VAL A 501 11.32 5.07 19.01
C VAL A 501 11.11 4.35 17.69
N TYR A 502 10.05 4.69 16.93
CA TYR A 502 9.65 3.95 15.73
C TYR A 502 9.29 2.48 15.97
N GLY A 503 8.73 2.16 17.13
CA GLY A 503 8.46 0.78 17.50
C GLY A 503 9.74 -0.05 17.66
N ARG A 504 10.85 0.59 18.10
CA ARG A 504 12.16 -0.05 18.36
C ARG A 504 12.68 0.37 19.73
N PRO A 505 13.31 -0.55 20.49
CA PRO A 505 13.82 -0.27 21.81
C PRO A 505 14.94 0.77 21.79
N LYS A 506 15.12 1.45 22.92
CA LYS A 506 16.30 2.28 23.20
C LYS A 506 17.19 1.57 24.20
N TYR A 507 18.50 1.65 23.99
CA TYR A 507 19.50 1.09 24.89
C TYR A 507 20.40 2.19 25.45
N ILE A 508 20.79 2.06 26.71
CA ILE A 508 21.65 3.03 27.39
C ILE A 508 22.77 2.36 28.18
N SER A 509 23.87 3.08 28.38
CA SER A 509 24.91 2.73 29.35
C SER A 509 25.27 3.99 30.10
N GLU A 510 24.98 4.00 31.40
CA GLU A 510 25.15 5.16 32.27
C GLU A 510 26.54 5.17 32.91
N ASP A 511 26.91 6.34 33.47
CA ASP A 511 28.16 6.52 34.22
C ASP A 511 29.42 6.11 33.45
N MET A 512 29.38 6.24 32.11
CA MET A 512 30.55 6.01 31.29
C MET A 512 31.51 7.18 31.42
N SER A 513 32.81 6.89 31.38
CA SER A 513 33.88 7.89 31.46
C SER A 513 34.99 7.58 30.46
N GLY A 514 35.69 8.60 29.99
CA GLY A 514 36.71 8.48 28.96
C GLY A 514 36.15 8.17 27.57
N ILE A 515 37.04 7.84 26.65
CA ILE A 515 36.67 7.48 25.28
C ILE A 515 36.11 6.05 25.29
N PRO A 516 34.92 5.79 24.69
CA PRO A 516 34.32 4.46 24.70
C PRO A 516 35.03 3.52 23.71
N HIS A 517 36.23 3.08 24.07
CA HIS A 517 37.09 2.22 23.25
C HIS A 517 36.42 0.90 22.83
N GLY A 518 35.57 0.35 23.70
CA GLY A 518 34.73 -0.81 23.42
C GLY A 518 33.62 -0.55 22.38
N LEU A 519 33.49 0.67 21.85
CA LEU A 519 32.56 1.08 20.81
C LEU A 519 33.29 1.70 19.58
N MET A 520 34.60 1.53 19.48
CA MET A 520 35.43 2.07 18.38
C MET A 520 36.33 0.99 17.79
N ARG A 521 36.67 1.05 16.50
CA ARG A 521 37.46 0.01 15.82
C ARG A 521 38.89 -0.06 16.32
N LEU A 522 39.59 1.07 16.43
CA LEU A 522 41.06 1.10 16.61
C LEU A 522 41.55 1.10 18.05
N ALA A 523 40.69 0.87 19.04
CA ALA A 523 41.17 0.54 20.38
C ALA A 523 41.75 -0.88 20.42
N GLU A 524 42.82 -1.17 19.69
CA GLU A 524 43.76 -2.14 20.20
C GLU A 524 44.58 -1.39 21.26
N PRO A 525 44.80 -1.96 22.45
CA PRO A 525 45.61 -1.31 23.48
C PRO A 525 47.02 -1.17 22.93
N ASP A 526 47.36 0.02 22.43
CA ASP A 526 48.75 0.39 22.20
C ASP A 526 49.48 0.25 23.54
N THR A 527 50.66 -0.36 23.50
CA THR A 527 51.50 -0.64 24.67
C THR A 527 52.05 0.60 25.38
N ASP A 528 51.64 1.81 24.97
CA ASP A 528 52.17 3.06 25.47
C ASP A 528 51.28 3.62 26.59
N ASP A 529 51.91 4.05 27.69
CA ASP A 529 51.37 4.42 29.01
C ASP A 529 50.32 5.57 29.05
N LYS A 530 49.62 5.87 27.96
CA LYS A 530 48.56 6.89 27.86
C LYS A 530 47.14 6.28 27.82
N TYR A 531 46.99 5.09 28.38
CA TYR A 531 45.70 4.41 28.52
C TYR A 531 44.88 5.05 29.64
N TYR A 532 43.89 5.87 29.31
CA TYR A 532 42.79 6.19 30.21
C TYR A 532 41.73 5.11 30.05
N GLY A 533 41.88 4.01 30.79
CA GLY A 533 40.88 2.95 30.80
C GLY A 533 39.53 3.50 31.22
N VAL A 534 38.46 3.05 30.55
CA VAL A 534 37.08 3.26 31.01
C VAL A 534 36.95 2.53 32.35
N THR A 535 36.90 3.28 33.44
CA THR A 535 36.62 2.70 34.76
C THR A 535 35.12 2.51 34.90
N TYR A 536 34.66 1.26 34.80
CA TYR A 536 33.30 0.88 35.20
C TYR A 536 33.25 0.82 36.74
N ASN A 537 32.30 1.52 37.35
CA ASN A 537 32.06 1.41 38.79
C ASN A 537 31.44 0.03 39.10
N GLY A 538 32.27 -0.98 39.41
CA GLY A 538 31.73 -2.25 39.93
C GLY A 538 32.63 -3.49 39.88
N THR A 539 33.70 -3.49 39.09
CA THR A 539 34.54 -4.68 38.92
C THR A 539 36.00 -4.38 39.24
N THR A 540 36.46 -4.87 40.40
CA THR A 540 37.89 -4.97 40.71
C THR A 540 38.50 -6.05 39.82
N LEU A 541 38.93 -5.67 38.62
CA LEU A 541 39.69 -6.53 37.71
C LEU A 541 41.08 -6.79 38.29
N THR A 542 41.40 -8.06 38.52
CA THR A 542 42.73 -8.53 38.93
C THR A 542 43.69 -8.52 37.74
N GLU A 543 44.84 -7.89 37.94
CA GLU A 543 45.94 -7.51 37.04
C GLU A 543 46.59 -8.58 36.11
N ALA A 544 45.99 -9.72 35.82
CA ALA A 544 46.73 -10.85 35.23
C ALA A 544 46.10 -11.46 33.98
N GLU A 545 46.17 -10.77 32.83
CA GLU A 545 46.20 -11.40 31.50
C GLU A 545 46.70 -10.40 30.45
N THR A 546 48.01 -10.47 30.15
CA THR A 546 48.68 -9.60 29.17
C THR A 546 48.58 -10.21 27.77
N LEU A 547 47.62 -9.73 26.99
CA LEU A 547 47.56 -9.92 25.53
C LEU A 547 48.69 -9.13 24.86
N THR A 548 49.35 -9.73 23.86
CA THR A 548 50.43 -9.09 23.09
C THR A 548 49.81 -8.37 21.88
N PRO A 549 49.95 -7.03 21.74
CA PRO A 549 49.30 -6.28 20.65
C PRO A 549 50.01 -6.44 19.31
N HIS A 550 49.24 -6.35 18.22
CA HIS A 550 49.76 -6.34 16.86
C HIS A 550 50.12 -4.90 16.46
N ARG A 551 51.37 -4.68 16.08
CA ARG A 551 51.89 -3.35 15.72
C ARG A 551 51.54 -3.02 14.27
N HIS A 552 50.58 -2.13 14.04
CA HIS A 552 50.36 -1.57 12.71
C HIS A 552 51.51 -0.61 12.36
N TYR A 553 52.11 -0.82 11.18
CA TYR A 553 53.19 0.01 10.64
C TYR A 553 52.56 1.19 9.88
N GLU A 554 52.80 2.42 10.36
CA GLU A 554 52.51 3.75 9.78
C GLU A 554 51.28 4.50 10.32
N ASP A 555 51.49 5.22 11.44
CA ASP A 555 50.55 6.14 12.13
C ASP A 555 50.03 7.33 11.31
N LYS A 556 50.56 7.55 10.10
CA LYS A 556 50.26 8.75 9.29
C LYS A 556 48.92 8.72 8.56
N PHE A 557 48.22 7.59 8.55
CA PHE A 557 46.89 7.50 7.96
C PHE A 557 45.76 7.96 8.91
N PHE A 558 46.11 8.26 10.18
CA PHE A 558 45.14 8.54 11.24
C PHE A 558 45.20 9.96 11.82
N GLU A 559 46.09 10.86 11.36
CA GLU A 559 46.15 12.27 11.79
C GLU A 559 44.92 13.11 11.38
N ASP A 560 43.91 12.49 10.75
CA ASP A 560 42.66 13.10 10.32
C ASP A 560 41.43 12.34 10.87
N ASP A 561 41.51 11.72 12.05
CA ASP A 561 40.35 11.15 12.76
C ASP A 561 39.68 12.22 13.63
N ASP A 562 38.82 12.99 12.98
CA ASP A 562 38.45 14.33 13.34
C ASP A 562 37.46 14.47 14.51
N PHE A 563 36.71 13.44 14.93
CA PHE A 563 35.69 13.68 15.95
C PHE A 563 36.29 13.90 17.34
N PHE A 564 36.95 12.88 17.91
CA PHE A 564 37.51 13.01 19.25
C PHE A 564 38.69 13.97 19.25
N GLU A 565 39.54 13.98 18.22
CA GLU A 565 40.68 14.91 18.16
C GLU A 565 40.23 16.38 18.16
N ILE A 566 39.25 16.76 17.33
CA ILE A 566 38.73 18.15 17.30
C ILE A 566 38.02 18.50 18.62
N HIS A 567 37.33 17.55 19.24
CA HIS A 567 36.49 17.85 20.40
C HIS A 567 37.23 17.71 21.73
N LEU A 568 38.27 16.89 21.83
CA LEU A 568 39.06 16.72 23.05
C LEU A 568 39.71 18.02 23.50
N ASP A 569 40.01 18.96 22.58
CA ASP A 569 40.50 20.28 22.96
C ASP A 569 39.43 21.20 23.54
N LYS A 570 38.14 20.90 23.34
CA LYS A 570 37.02 21.69 23.88
C LYS A 570 36.77 21.32 25.34
N PRO A 571 36.86 22.28 26.30
CA PRO A 571 36.67 21.99 27.73
C PRO A 571 35.32 21.34 28.07
N LYS A 572 34.23 21.76 27.40
CA LYS A 572 32.89 21.18 27.59
C LYS A 572 32.83 19.70 27.22
N PHE A 573 33.57 19.27 26.19
CA PHE A 573 33.59 17.87 25.80
C PHE A 573 34.46 17.04 26.75
N LYS A 574 35.59 17.58 27.22
CA LYS A 574 36.37 16.96 28.29
C LYS A 574 35.52 16.73 29.55
N GLU A 575 34.71 17.72 29.94
CA GLU A 575 33.77 17.61 31.06
C GLU A 575 32.72 16.52 30.79
N LEU A 576 32.12 16.50 29.59
CA LEU A 576 31.18 15.46 29.18
C LEU A 576 31.80 14.05 29.28
N LEU A 577 33.04 13.88 28.85
CA LEU A 577 33.74 12.60 28.94
C LEU A 577 34.12 12.18 30.38
N THR A 578 33.93 13.04 31.40
CA THR A 578 34.13 12.61 32.80
C THR A 578 32.99 11.76 33.32
N ASN A 579 31.77 12.00 32.85
CA ASN A 579 30.57 11.22 33.13
C ASN A 579 29.55 11.49 32.02
N TYR A 580 29.17 10.46 31.27
CA TYR A 580 28.15 10.54 30.23
C TYR A 580 27.29 9.27 30.20
N THR A 581 26.14 9.40 29.53
CA THR A 581 25.30 8.27 29.16
C THR A 581 25.48 7.98 27.68
N PHE A 582 25.92 6.77 27.33
CA PHE A 582 25.89 6.31 25.95
C PHE A 582 24.48 5.83 25.60
N VAL A 583 23.98 6.22 24.43
CA VAL A 583 22.62 5.95 23.99
C VAL A 583 22.64 5.33 22.62
N LEU A 584 22.04 4.16 22.48
CA LEU A 584 21.81 3.51 21.22
C LEU A 584 20.32 3.52 20.89
N LYS A 585 19.95 4.19 19.80
CA LYS A 585 18.55 4.34 19.37
C LYS A 585 18.38 4.11 17.89
N TYR A 586 17.21 3.67 17.48
CA TYR A 586 16.86 3.50 16.08
C TYR A 586 16.21 4.77 15.53
N THR A 587 16.64 5.23 14.36
CA THR A 587 15.96 6.27 13.60
C THR A 587 16.16 6.06 12.11
N GLY A 588 15.13 6.39 11.33
CA GLY A 588 15.10 6.13 9.91
C GLY A 588 15.21 4.65 9.56
N ARG A 589 16.43 4.21 9.23
CA ARG A 589 16.74 2.81 8.90
C ARG A 589 17.96 2.27 9.63
N ARG A 590 18.46 2.99 10.64
CA ARG A 590 19.74 2.68 11.29
C ARG A 590 19.66 2.88 12.79
N TRP A 591 20.54 2.18 13.48
CA TRP A 591 20.85 2.41 14.89
C TRP A 591 21.97 3.43 15.00
N TYR A 592 21.81 4.41 15.89
CA TYR A 592 22.76 5.49 16.13
C TYR A 592 23.20 5.43 17.58
N GLY A 593 24.51 5.35 17.79
CA GLY A 593 25.14 5.39 19.11
C GLY A 593 25.66 6.79 19.42
N GLN A 594 25.19 7.41 20.50
CA GLN A 594 25.43 8.81 20.86
C GLN A 594 25.93 8.97 22.30
N ILE A 595 26.76 9.97 22.56
CA ILE A 595 27.26 10.33 23.91
C ILE A 595 26.46 11.49 24.50
N LYS A 596 25.56 11.25 25.45
CA LYS A 596 24.73 12.30 26.04
C LYS A 596 25.22 12.68 27.44
N PRO A 597 24.93 13.91 27.93
CA PRO A 597 25.18 14.28 29.31
C PRO A 597 24.60 13.24 30.28
N PRO A 598 25.14 13.09 31.51
CA PRO A 598 24.69 12.07 32.43
C PRO A 598 23.28 12.39 32.97
N GLY A 599 22.60 11.37 33.48
CA GLY A 599 21.27 11.52 34.11
C GLY A 599 20.12 11.67 33.11
N VAL A 600 20.27 11.17 31.89
CA VAL A 600 19.17 11.18 30.94
C VAL A 600 18.18 10.07 31.26
N THR A 601 17.00 10.46 31.74
CA THR A 601 15.89 9.56 32.05
C THR A 601 15.02 9.30 30.81
N ALA A 602 14.10 8.33 30.88
CA ALA A 602 13.08 8.12 29.85
C ALA A 602 12.33 9.42 29.52
N SER A 603 11.93 10.16 30.56
CA SER A 603 11.29 11.47 30.44
C SER A 603 12.20 12.61 29.96
N GLY A 604 13.51 12.53 30.21
CA GLY A 604 14.52 13.47 29.71
C GLY A 604 14.86 13.28 28.24
N PHE A 605 14.54 12.11 27.69
CA PHE A 605 14.66 11.74 26.28
C PHE A 605 13.39 11.99 25.47
N LYS A 606 12.63 13.06 25.74
CA LYS A 606 11.53 13.45 24.84
C LYS A 606 12.10 14.00 23.53
N GLU A 607 12.49 13.06 22.66
CA GLU A 607 12.73 13.32 21.24
C GLU A 607 11.40 13.47 20.49
N ALA A 608 10.29 13.48 21.23
CA ALA A 608 8.95 13.87 20.83
C ALA A 608 8.88 15.03 19.82
N GLU A 609 9.86 15.94 19.83
CA GLU A 609 9.93 17.15 19.00
C GLU A 609 11.18 17.18 18.09
N PHE A 610 11.89 16.06 17.91
CA PHE A 610 13.08 15.99 17.06
C PHE A 610 12.72 15.53 15.63
N HIS A 611 12.81 16.47 14.69
CA HIS A 611 12.46 16.28 13.28
C HIS A 611 13.68 16.25 12.36
N GLY A 612 13.49 15.91 11.08
CA GLY A 612 14.48 15.50 10.06
C GLY A 612 15.74 16.37 9.80
N PHE A 613 16.00 17.40 10.60
CA PHE A 613 17.18 18.25 10.56
C PHE A 613 18.33 17.70 11.41
N TRP A 614 18.82 16.53 11.03
CA TRP A 614 19.95 15.88 11.69
C TRP A 614 21.29 16.52 11.33
N SER A 615 21.31 17.63 10.60
CA SER A 615 22.51 18.48 10.51
C SER A 615 23.04 18.84 11.90
N ARG A 616 22.13 19.02 12.88
CA ARG A 616 22.51 19.19 14.29
C ARG A 616 23.13 17.91 14.86
N THR A 617 22.67 16.73 14.45
CA THR A 617 23.19 15.45 14.93
C THR A 617 24.68 15.23 14.63
N PHE A 618 25.22 16.01 13.71
CA PHE A 618 26.63 15.96 13.33
C PHE A 618 27.41 17.25 13.68
N SER A 619 26.77 18.27 14.27
CA SER A 619 27.38 19.60 14.50
C SER A 619 28.33 19.68 15.71
N GLY A 620 28.51 18.57 16.45
CA GLY A 620 29.49 18.45 17.52
C GLY A 620 29.03 19.01 18.88
N VAL A 621 29.86 18.80 19.90
CA VAL A 621 29.49 19.08 21.30
C VAL A 621 29.54 20.58 21.62
N GLY A 622 28.45 21.09 22.20
CA GLY A 622 28.36 22.43 22.78
C GLY A 622 27.60 23.48 21.97
N VAL A 623 27.16 23.15 20.74
CA VAL A 623 26.25 24.00 19.94
C VAL A 623 24.83 23.41 19.97
N ASP A 624 24.66 22.09 19.86
CA ASP A 624 23.34 21.43 19.85
C ASP A 624 23.37 19.95 20.39
N ASP A 625 24.22 19.63 21.38
CA ASP A 625 24.25 18.34 22.12
C ASP A 625 24.36 17.04 21.31
N ASN A 626 25.14 17.03 20.22
CA ASN A 626 25.24 15.85 19.37
C ASN A 626 26.64 15.30 19.17
N SER A 627 26.70 13.98 19.33
CA SER A 627 27.89 13.21 19.67
C SER A 627 27.71 11.75 19.20
N THR A 628 27.06 11.59 18.06
CA THR A 628 26.96 10.28 17.40
C THR A 628 28.38 9.79 17.13
N VAL A 629 28.72 8.57 17.52
CA VAL A 629 30.06 8.00 17.33
C VAL A 629 30.01 6.75 16.46
N ILE A 630 28.92 6.01 16.51
CA ILE A 630 28.70 4.80 15.71
C ILE A 630 27.34 4.82 15.05
N ILE A 631 27.24 4.15 13.91
CA ILE A 631 26.01 3.98 13.15
C ILE A 631 25.92 2.54 12.62
N SER A 632 24.74 1.94 12.58
CA SER A 632 24.58 0.64 11.94
C SER A 632 24.50 0.72 10.42
N GLY A 633 24.65 -0.41 9.75
CA GLY A 633 24.12 -0.59 8.40
C GLY A 633 22.58 -0.39 8.37
N PRO A 634 21.99 -0.12 7.20
CA PRO A 634 20.54 -0.08 7.05
C PRO A 634 19.92 -1.41 7.47
N THR A 635 18.86 -1.36 8.25
CA THR A 635 18.17 -2.54 8.77
C THR A 635 16.69 -2.24 9.00
N ALA A 636 15.87 -3.30 8.97
CA ALA A 636 14.47 -3.24 9.39
C ALA A 636 14.24 -4.00 10.71
N ALA A 637 15.29 -4.62 11.26
CA ALA A 637 15.16 -5.51 12.41
C ALA A 637 14.72 -4.77 13.68
N GLY A 638 14.04 -5.51 14.56
CA GLY A 638 13.56 -5.05 15.86
C GLY A 638 14.69 -4.67 16.83
N SER A 639 15.87 -5.26 16.67
CA SER A 639 16.96 -5.21 17.65
C SER A 639 18.29 -4.84 16.99
N PRO A 640 19.22 -4.17 17.70
CA PRO A 640 20.59 -3.91 17.22
C PRO A 640 21.45 -5.20 17.13
N VAL A 641 20.96 -6.30 17.67
CA VAL A 641 21.70 -7.56 17.78
C VAL A 641 21.87 -8.22 16.41
N GLY A 642 23.09 -8.65 16.11
CA GLY A 642 23.40 -9.27 14.81
C GLY A 642 23.52 -8.28 13.65
N ILE A 643 23.47 -6.96 13.91
CA ILE A 643 23.61 -5.92 12.89
C ILE A 643 25.03 -5.37 12.90
N ASP A 644 25.60 -5.15 11.72
CA ASP A 644 26.91 -4.55 11.57
C ASP A 644 26.89 -3.05 11.90
N PHE A 645 27.90 -2.62 12.66
CA PHE A 645 28.09 -1.23 13.04
C PHE A 645 29.39 -0.68 12.47
N TYR A 646 29.37 0.63 12.28
CA TYR A 646 30.44 1.41 11.69
C TYR A 646 30.75 2.57 12.63
N GLU A 647 32.04 2.77 12.90
CA GLU A 647 32.57 4.00 13.48
C GLU A 647 32.51 5.11 12.44
N MET A 648 32.02 6.28 12.85
CA MET A 648 31.91 7.46 11.99
C MET A 648 33.13 8.37 12.12
N ARG A 649 33.87 8.57 11.03
CA ARG A 649 35.05 9.45 10.96
C ARG A 649 34.95 10.45 9.80
N ARG A 650 35.73 11.54 9.82
CA ARG A 650 35.87 12.51 8.71
C ARG A 650 34.52 13.07 8.24
N ARG A 651 33.86 13.78 9.15
CA ARG A 651 32.46 14.25 8.95
C ARG A 651 32.36 15.61 8.29
N ASN A 652 33.50 16.26 8.03
CA ASN A 652 33.54 17.63 7.56
C ASN A 652 33.54 17.73 6.03
N LYS A 653 32.72 18.66 5.53
CA LYS A 653 32.80 19.27 4.20
C LYS A 653 34.26 19.47 3.79
N ALA A 654 34.54 19.23 2.51
CA ALA A 654 35.82 19.51 1.87
C ALA A 654 36.49 20.75 2.49
N PHE A 655 37.69 20.57 3.05
CA PHE A 655 38.45 21.68 3.59
C PHE A 655 38.56 22.75 2.50
N GLU A 656 38.11 23.98 2.76
CA GLU A 656 38.12 25.08 1.76
C GLU A 656 39.51 25.32 1.12
N ASN A 657 40.58 24.88 1.81
CA ASN A 657 41.97 24.95 1.36
C ASN A 657 42.65 23.57 1.22
N GLY A 658 41.89 22.47 1.28
CA GLY A 658 42.40 21.12 1.10
C GLY A 658 42.89 20.90 -0.32
N ILE A 659 44.06 20.25 -0.48
CA ILE A 659 44.58 19.86 -1.80
C ILE A 659 43.69 18.79 -2.46
N TYR A 660 42.90 18.08 -1.65
CA TYR A 660 42.02 17.01 -2.07
C TYR A 660 40.59 17.32 -1.66
N ASP A 661 39.69 17.25 -2.64
CA ASP A 661 38.25 17.27 -2.45
C ASP A 661 37.81 15.84 -2.15
N TYR A 662 37.63 15.53 -0.87
CA TYR A 662 37.10 14.23 -0.46
C TYR A 662 35.58 14.32 -0.41
N ASP A 663 34.92 13.74 -1.41
CA ASP A 663 33.47 13.58 -1.47
C ASP A 663 33.07 12.35 -0.63
N TYR A 664 33.09 12.52 0.70
CA TYR A 664 32.57 11.51 1.61
C TYR A 664 31.06 11.58 1.63
N SER A 665 30.43 10.42 1.81
CA SER A 665 29.01 10.35 2.16
C SER A 665 28.72 11.28 3.34
N PRO A 666 27.49 11.79 3.48
CA PRO A 666 27.01 12.57 4.64
C PRO A 666 27.30 12.00 6.02
N PHE A 667 27.55 10.70 6.12
CA PHE A 667 27.94 10.03 7.36
C PHE A 667 29.47 10.00 7.59
N GLY A 668 30.24 10.65 6.72
CA GLY A 668 31.69 10.59 6.66
C GLY A 668 32.20 9.23 6.19
N VAL A 669 33.43 8.90 6.58
CA VAL A 669 34.01 7.57 6.42
C VAL A 669 33.42 6.63 7.45
N LEU A 670 32.75 5.59 6.97
CA LEU A 670 32.22 4.50 7.79
C LEU A 670 33.23 3.38 7.91
N ILE A 671 33.72 3.14 9.12
CA ILE A 671 34.73 2.14 9.41
C ILE A 671 34.07 0.97 10.13
N PRO A 672 34.01 -0.26 9.56
CA PRO A 672 33.31 -1.36 10.21
C PRO A 672 33.97 -1.73 11.54
N LEU A 673 33.16 -1.89 12.58
CA LEU A 673 33.60 -2.21 13.95
C LEU A 673 33.96 -3.69 14.10
N THR A 674 33.41 -4.57 13.26
CA THR A 674 33.77 -5.98 13.20
C THR A 674 34.62 -6.29 11.97
N GLY A 675 35.45 -7.32 12.07
CA GLY A 675 36.30 -7.78 10.97
C GLY A 675 35.57 -8.64 9.94
N TYR A 676 34.35 -9.09 10.24
CA TYR A 676 33.54 -9.97 9.41
C TYR A 676 32.16 -9.34 9.19
N GLU A 677 31.80 -9.12 7.94
CA GLU A 677 30.47 -8.64 7.55
C GLU A 677 29.41 -9.69 7.91
N GLY A 678 28.29 -9.25 8.46
CA GLY A 678 27.16 -10.08 8.89
C GLY A 678 27.32 -10.76 10.25
N SER A 679 28.44 -10.58 10.97
CA SER A 679 28.56 -11.12 12.33
C SER A 679 27.69 -10.35 13.32
N GLY A 680 27.39 -9.10 13.01
CA GLY A 680 26.83 -8.14 13.95
C GLY A 680 27.84 -7.65 14.97
N TYR A 681 27.56 -6.49 15.56
CA TYR A 681 28.41 -5.87 16.59
C TYR A 681 27.90 -6.09 18.01
N PHE A 682 26.58 -6.09 18.20
CA PHE A 682 25.96 -6.31 19.50
C PHE A 682 25.41 -7.72 19.61
N HIS A 683 25.50 -8.29 20.81
CA HIS A 683 24.99 -9.62 21.14
C HIS A 683 24.13 -9.56 22.40
N CYS A 684 23.05 -10.35 22.42
CA CYS A 684 22.27 -10.53 23.64
C CYS A 684 23.11 -11.20 24.73
N ASN A 685 23.03 -10.69 25.95
CA ASN A 685 23.58 -11.38 27.11
C ASN A 685 22.61 -12.50 27.53
N LYS A 686 23.07 -13.76 27.55
CA LYS A 686 22.21 -14.94 27.78
C LYS A 686 21.90 -15.22 29.26
N ASP A 687 22.54 -14.52 30.18
CA ASP A 687 22.60 -14.94 31.58
C ASP A 687 21.39 -14.52 32.45
N ASP A 688 20.45 -13.73 31.93
CA ASP A 688 19.31 -13.25 32.73
C ASP A 688 17.99 -13.98 32.43
N HIS A 689 17.78 -15.04 33.22
CA HIS A 689 16.50 -15.47 33.80
C HIS A 689 15.33 -16.05 32.99
N TYR A 690 15.35 -16.14 31.66
CA TYR A 690 14.17 -16.62 30.91
C TYR A 690 13.96 -18.16 30.82
N HIS A 691 14.76 -18.98 31.51
CA HIS A 691 14.59 -20.44 31.51
C HIS A 691 13.77 -21.01 32.69
N SER A 692 13.05 -20.19 33.46
CA SER A 692 12.27 -20.68 34.62
C SER A 692 10.75 -20.48 34.57
N HIS A 693 10.13 -20.26 33.41
CA HIS A 693 8.67 -20.26 33.28
C HIS A 693 8.14 -21.26 32.26
#